data_AF-A0AAD4JU53-F1
#
_entry.id   AF-A0AAD4JU53-F1
#
_cell.length_a   1.000
_cell.length_b   1.000
_cell.length_c   1.000
_cell.angle_alpha   90.00
_cell.angle_beta   90.00
_cell.angle_gamma   90.00
#
_symmetry.space_group_name_H-M   'P 1'
#
loop_
_entity.id
_entity.type
_entity.pdbx_description
1 polymer ?
#
loop_
_entity_poly.entity_id
_entity_poly.type
_entity_poly.pdbx_seq_one_letter_code
_entity_poly.pdbx_strand_id
1 'polypeptide(L)'
;KGLKSKGTSSNMKCMSISFPVDFILLLLLLLNRCRPTEGGTNCYESHQNGFNTNPNSLSGAQGSGHNTNYNDTTMIETQTPGTTTTPSSNVATWTCCCWEVSNQNELECRCEGDALTRVPQTLQQPLQRLTIASAGMPRLRSVGLKIYGATLLDVAFINCLDLEEIQDSAFSNLTVLRTIYISQAPKLKYLSKNVFEGISETIEIIRIINSGLTSVPDLRYLHPHNIVQMIDLDNNQISRIGSQSIKVKTAQLVLANNEITFIDDSAFSGSKIAKLSLRDNRKLSELHPNAFYGLIDITELDLSSTSLVNLPSAGLETVEVLYITNTHTLKTIPSIYNLQSLQRAHLTHSFHCCAFQFPSRHDPQRHAQRMQELEKWREQCYSDRELAKQLIKPNTAISQNKVPDGQFGRWERSVPNGFDDFVDHQNTDFPLNDGTPNSYNYMTDATMINIGVFHEQITLNPEDDQLAEYCGNFTFRKPNVECYPMPNALNPCEDVMGYQWLRIAVWIVVALAVVGNVAVLTVILSIKSENASVPRFLMCHLAFADLCLGLYLLLIASIDAHSMGEYFNYAFDWQYGLGCKVAGFLTVFASHLSVFTLTVITIERWFTITRAMYLNKRLKLHQAAVIMLSGWIYSIFMSSLPLFGISNYSSTSICLPMEKRDIFDSLYLVLILGCNFMAFTIIAICYAQIYISLGHETRHARDNIPGEISIAKKMTLLVFTNFTCWAPIAFFGLTALAGYPLINVTKSKILLVFFYPLNSCADPYLYAILTSQYRQDLITLLSKLGFCRQRLLKYKHRDSLPATTHYTIRGSIDRHHSLSQKGQSDLISETQKMIKNDEAYV
;
A
#
# COMPACT_ATOMS: atom_id res chain seq x y z
N LYS A 1 51.07 23.51 -30.75
CA LYS A 1 51.92 24.00 -29.64
C LYS A 1 51.14 23.88 -28.33
N GLY A 2 51.65 23.11 -27.35
CA GLY A 2 51.30 23.24 -25.92
C GLY A 2 50.32 22.22 -25.32
N LEU A 3 50.84 21.04 -24.95
CA LEU A 3 50.24 20.07 -24.02
C LEU A 3 50.23 20.57 -22.58
N LYS A 4 49.23 20.16 -21.76
CA LYS A 4 49.46 19.29 -20.57
C LYS A 4 48.17 18.95 -19.77
N SER A 5 48.05 17.64 -19.51
CA SER A 5 47.98 17.04 -18.16
C SER A 5 46.62 16.56 -17.58
N LYS A 6 46.53 15.22 -17.55
CA LYS A 6 46.12 14.29 -16.47
C LYS A 6 44.62 13.96 -16.27
N GLY A 7 44.35 12.66 -16.35
CA GLY A 7 43.62 11.96 -15.27
C GLY A 7 42.44 11.07 -15.68
N THR A 8 42.74 9.80 -16.02
CA THR A 8 41.95 8.59 -15.70
C THR A 8 40.42 8.61 -15.89
N SER A 9 39.96 8.00 -16.99
CA SER A 9 38.56 7.58 -17.19
C SER A 9 38.46 6.05 -17.08
N SER A 10 37.82 5.57 -16.03
CA SER A 10 37.30 4.21 -15.90
C SER A 10 35.81 4.17 -16.26
N ASN A 11 35.51 3.37 -17.27
CA ASN A 11 34.30 2.58 -17.53
C ASN A 11 32.90 3.24 -17.49
N MET A 12 32.32 3.37 -18.69
CA MET A 12 30.91 3.02 -18.95
C MET A 12 30.80 2.47 -20.38
N LYS A 13 30.74 1.14 -20.51
CA LYS A 13 30.27 0.47 -21.73
C LYS A 13 28.76 0.28 -21.60
N CYS A 14 28.02 0.78 -22.58
CA CYS A 14 26.64 0.35 -22.83
C CYS A 14 26.65 -1.14 -23.18
N MET A 15 25.86 -1.94 -22.47
CA MET A 15 25.59 -3.32 -22.86
C MET A 15 24.16 -3.40 -23.38
N SER A 16 24.05 -3.54 -24.70
CA SER A 16 22.87 -4.07 -25.38
C SER A 16 22.71 -5.53 -24.94
N ILE A 17 21.61 -5.85 -24.27
CA ILE A 17 21.29 -7.23 -23.88
C ILE A 17 20.46 -7.83 -25.03
N SER A 18 21.16 -8.48 -25.96
CA SER A 18 20.56 -9.51 -26.82
C SER A 18 20.38 -10.78 -26.00
N PHE A 19 19.18 -11.36 -26.03
CA PHE A 19 18.92 -12.69 -25.48
C PHE A 19 19.65 -13.75 -26.29
N PRO A 20 20.49 -14.62 -25.69
CA PRO A 20 20.99 -15.80 -26.37
C PRO A 20 19.95 -16.92 -26.26
N VAL A 21 19.58 -17.46 -27.40
CA VAL A 21 18.66 -18.60 -27.60
C VAL A 21 19.29 -19.94 -27.13
N ASP A 22 20.48 -19.92 -26.55
CA ASP A 22 21.25 -21.13 -26.22
C ASP A 22 20.99 -21.72 -24.82
N PHE A 23 20.13 -21.11 -24.00
CA PHE A 23 19.83 -21.64 -22.65
C PHE A 23 18.70 -22.69 -22.63
N ILE A 24 17.84 -22.71 -23.67
CA ILE A 24 16.73 -23.68 -23.78
C ILE A 24 17.23 -25.03 -24.31
N LEU A 25 18.32 -25.05 -25.08
CA LEU A 25 18.90 -26.29 -25.60
C LEU A 25 19.75 -27.03 -24.55
N LEU A 26 20.32 -26.31 -23.58
CA LEU A 26 21.08 -26.93 -22.48
C LEU A 26 20.16 -27.55 -21.40
N LEU A 27 18.96 -27.00 -21.20
CA LEU A 27 17.97 -27.55 -20.27
C LEU A 27 17.29 -28.82 -20.84
N LEU A 28 17.14 -28.92 -22.17
CA LEU A 28 16.62 -30.11 -22.84
C LEU A 28 17.66 -31.24 -22.96
N LEU A 29 18.96 -30.94 -22.85
CA LEU A 29 20.03 -31.94 -22.88
C LEU A 29 20.42 -32.46 -21.48
N LEU A 30 20.09 -31.73 -20.41
CA LEU A 30 20.32 -32.16 -19.02
C LEU A 30 19.19 -33.03 -18.45
N LEU A 31 18.02 -33.08 -19.10
CA LEU A 31 16.92 -33.99 -18.72
C LEU A 31 17.06 -35.41 -19.27
N ASN A 32 18.13 -35.72 -20.04
CA ASN A 32 18.24 -36.99 -20.75
C ASN A 32 19.48 -37.84 -20.43
N ARG A 33 20.09 -37.66 -19.25
CA ARG A 33 21.09 -38.60 -18.72
C ARG A 33 21.08 -38.71 -17.20
N CYS A 34 20.12 -39.47 -16.67
CA CYS A 34 20.33 -40.24 -15.45
C CYS A 34 20.17 -41.72 -15.80
N ARG A 35 21.29 -42.41 -16.01
CA ARG A 35 21.35 -43.88 -16.02
C ARG A 35 21.33 -44.30 -14.54
N PRO A 36 20.37 -45.13 -14.07
CA PRO A 36 20.47 -45.70 -12.75
C PRO A 36 21.66 -46.67 -12.75
N THR A 37 22.53 -46.51 -11.76
CA THR A 37 23.48 -47.53 -11.34
C THR A 37 22.72 -48.81 -10.99
N GLU A 38 23.29 -49.95 -11.37
CA GLU A 38 22.75 -51.31 -11.26
C GLU A 38 21.98 -51.59 -9.95
N GLY A 39 20.66 -51.44 -10.02
CA GLY A 39 19.67 -51.95 -9.09
C GLY A 39 18.43 -52.28 -9.93
N GLY A 40 17.99 -53.54 -9.93
CA GLY A 40 17.04 -54.09 -10.91
C GLY A 40 15.78 -53.24 -11.08
N THR A 41 15.69 -52.50 -12.19
CA THR A 41 14.52 -51.70 -12.55
C THR A 41 13.61 -52.55 -13.43
N ASN A 42 12.41 -52.89 -12.96
CA ASN A 42 11.43 -53.62 -13.76
C ASN A 42 10.54 -52.60 -14.49
N CYS A 43 10.72 -52.44 -15.80
CA CYS A 43 9.88 -51.57 -16.63
C CYS A 43 8.96 -52.40 -17.54
N TYR A 44 7.68 -52.03 -17.59
CA TYR A 44 6.63 -52.59 -18.43
C TYR A 44 6.39 -51.63 -19.61
N GLU A 45 6.44 -52.13 -20.86
CA GLU A 45 6.21 -51.33 -22.06
C GLU A 45 5.04 -51.86 -22.91
N SER A 46 4.31 -50.94 -23.54
CA SER A 46 3.16 -51.24 -24.42
C SER A 46 3.45 -52.18 -25.60
N HIS A 47 4.71 -52.34 -26.03
CA HIS A 47 5.08 -53.17 -27.19
C HIS A 47 5.40 -54.63 -26.86
N GLN A 48 5.66 -54.98 -25.58
CA GLN A 48 6.14 -56.33 -25.24
C GLN A 48 5.04 -57.30 -24.80
N ASN A 49 3.87 -56.80 -24.39
CA ASN A 49 2.77 -57.67 -23.98
C ASN A 49 1.44 -57.16 -24.56
N GLY A 50 0.85 -57.92 -25.49
CA GLY A 50 -0.39 -57.58 -26.21
C GLY A 50 -1.63 -57.42 -25.30
N PHE A 51 -1.69 -56.33 -24.54
CA PHE A 51 -2.76 -56.06 -23.58
C PHE A 51 -3.86 -55.16 -24.15
N ASN A 52 -4.51 -55.66 -25.20
CA ASN A 52 -5.89 -55.31 -25.52
C ASN A 52 -6.70 -56.60 -25.61
N THR A 53 -7.15 -57.13 -24.47
CA THR A 53 -8.19 -58.15 -24.46
C THR A 53 -9.36 -57.70 -23.58
N ASN A 54 -10.52 -57.63 -24.21
CA ASN A 54 -11.83 -57.45 -23.60
C ASN A 54 -12.09 -58.56 -22.56
N PRO A 55 -12.75 -58.26 -21.42
CA PRO A 55 -13.23 -59.30 -20.53
C PRO A 55 -14.59 -59.78 -21.07
N ASN A 56 -14.60 -60.82 -21.90
CA ASN A 56 -15.79 -61.64 -22.16
C ASN A 56 -15.40 -62.94 -22.87
N SER A 57 -14.90 -63.93 -22.11
CA SER A 57 -15.14 -65.35 -22.42
C SER A 57 -14.66 -66.23 -21.27
N LEU A 58 -15.64 -66.84 -20.61
CA LEU A 58 -15.48 -68.02 -19.77
C LEU A 58 -15.00 -69.24 -20.59
N SER A 59 -14.40 -70.19 -19.87
CA SER A 59 -14.36 -71.65 -20.11
C SER A 59 -13.21 -72.29 -20.92
N GLY A 60 -12.64 -73.36 -20.33
CA GLY A 60 -12.58 -74.67 -20.99
C GLY A 60 -11.22 -75.26 -21.42
N ALA A 61 -10.71 -76.17 -20.59
CA ALA A 61 -10.13 -77.49 -20.94
C ALA A 61 -8.85 -77.67 -21.80
N GLN A 62 -7.91 -78.44 -21.22
CA GLN A 62 -7.12 -79.58 -21.74
C GLN A 62 -6.38 -79.52 -23.10
N GLY A 63 -5.13 -79.98 -23.12
CA GLY A 63 -4.61 -80.78 -24.25
C GLY A 63 -3.14 -80.56 -24.64
N SER A 64 -2.28 -81.48 -24.18
CA SER A 64 -0.99 -81.95 -24.71
C SER A 64 -0.53 -81.58 -26.14
N GLY A 65 0.79 -81.37 -26.27
CA GLY A 65 1.60 -82.27 -27.12
C GLY A 65 2.37 -81.70 -28.32
N HIS A 66 3.69 -81.86 -28.23
CA HIS A 66 4.68 -82.14 -29.29
C HIS A 66 5.39 -81.03 -30.10
N ASN A 67 6.71 -81.00 -29.81
CA ASN A 67 7.87 -80.69 -30.65
C ASN A 67 7.72 -81.04 -32.15
N THR A 68 8.37 -80.25 -33.02
CA THR A 68 9.56 -80.71 -33.77
C THR A 68 10.32 -79.57 -34.46
N ASN A 69 11.64 -79.66 -34.36
CA ASN A 69 12.71 -79.00 -35.12
C ASN A 69 12.54 -79.10 -36.65
N TYR A 70 13.07 -78.15 -37.44
CA TYR A 70 14.39 -78.25 -38.08
C TYR A 70 14.67 -77.07 -39.03
N ASN A 71 15.97 -76.82 -39.21
CA ASN A 71 16.71 -75.92 -40.11
C ASN A 71 16.17 -75.86 -41.57
N ASP A 72 16.56 -74.97 -42.48
CA ASP A 72 17.92 -74.56 -42.83
C ASP A 72 17.94 -73.48 -43.96
N THR A 73 18.97 -72.63 -43.90
CA THR A 73 19.80 -72.03 -44.97
C THR A 73 19.31 -71.25 -46.22
N THR A 74 20.07 -70.16 -46.45
CA THR A 74 20.55 -69.51 -47.71
C THR A 74 19.57 -68.67 -48.55
N MET A 75 19.69 -67.34 -48.70
CA MET A 75 20.77 -66.43 -49.18
C MET A 75 20.80 -66.19 -50.71
N ILE A 76 20.57 -64.91 -51.06
CA ILE A 76 21.13 -64.08 -52.16
C ILE A 76 20.30 -63.91 -53.44
N GLU A 77 19.87 -62.66 -53.67
CA GLU A 77 20.01 -61.78 -54.88
C GLU A 77 18.85 -60.75 -54.92
N THR A 78 18.93 -59.49 -55.36
CA THR A 78 19.95 -58.49 -55.73
C THR A 78 19.26 -57.11 -55.71
N GLN A 79 20.04 -56.04 -55.80
CA GLN A 79 19.74 -54.60 -55.60
C GLN A 79 18.72 -53.98 -56.60
N THR A 80 17.66 -53.29 -56.11
CA THR A 80 17.36 -51.81 -56.09
C THR A 80 16.67 -51.23 -57.35
N PRO A 81 16.04 -50.02 -57.37
CA PRO A 81 15.68 -49.06 -56.30
C PRO A 81 14.23 -48.46 -56.37
N GLY A 82 13.75 -47.93 -55.22
CA GLY A 82 13.04 -46.65 -55.15
C GLY A 82 11.50 -46.63 -55.09
N THR A 83 10.94 -46.42 -53.89
CA THR A 83 9.73 -45.58 -53.68
C THR A 83 9.72 -45.03 -52.25
N THR A 84 9.91 -43.70 -52.17
CA THR A 84 9.27 -42.75 -51.23
C THR A 84 8.89 -43.24 -49.83
N THR A 85 9.71 -42.87 -48.86
CA THR A 85 9.39 -42.81 -47.43
C THR A 85 8.31 -41.77 -47.16
N THR A 86 7.10 -42.22 -46.81
CA THR A 86 6.21 -41.47 -45.91
C THR A 86 6.70 -41.62 -44.47
N PRO A 87 6.79 -40.56 -43.64
CA PRO A 87 7.12 -40.73 -42.24
C PRO A 87 5.96 -41.43 -41.53
N SER A 88 6.22 -42.61 -40.97
CA SER A 88 5.28 -43.35 -40.13
C SER A 88 4.91 -42.51 -38.91
N SER A 89 3.61 -42.39 -38.68
CA SER A 89 2.98 -41.93 -37.45
C SER A 89 3.71 -42.39 -36.19
N ASN A 90 3.98 -41.45 -35.27
CA ASN A 90 4.35 -41.75 -33.89
C ASN A 90 3.30 -42.70 -33.29
N VAL A 91 3.67 -43.96 -33.07
CA VAL A 91 2.82 -44.90 -32.33
C VAL A 91 2.80 -44.41 -30.88
N ALA A 92 1.63 -44.05 -30.37
CA ALA A 92 1.47 -43.64 -28.98
C ALA A 92 1.81 -44.84 -28.08
N THR A 93 2.85 -44.72 -27.27
CA THR A 93 3.31 -45.75 -26.33
C THR A 93 3.12 -45.29 -24.90
N TRP A 94 3.09 -46.25 -23.97
CA TRP A 94 3.16 -45.98 -22.54
C TRP A 94 4.19 -46.91 -21.90
N THR A 95 4.78 -46.45 -20.79
CA THR A 95 5.78 -47.17 -20.01
C THR A 95 5.45 -47.07 -18.52
N CYS A 96 5.69 -48.14 -17.76
CA CYS A 96 5.62 -48.12 -16.30
C CYS A 96 6.90 -48.69 -15.73
N CYS A 97 7.65 -47.90 -14.96
CA CYS A 97 8.86 -48.36 -14.30
C CYS A 97 8.64 -48.43 -12.80
N CYS A 98 9.05 -49.54 -12.18
CA CYS A 98 9.00 -49.74 -10.75
C CYS A 98 10.41 -49.95 -10.19
N TRP A 99 10.68 -49.35 -9.03
CA TRP A 99 11.95 -49.47 -8.33
C TRP A 99 11.73 -49.43 -6.81
N GLU A 100 12.67 -50.03 -6.08
CA GLU A 100 12.71 -49.92 -4.62
C GLU A 100 13.44 -48.64 -4.21
N VAL A 101 12.84 -47.88 -3.31
CA VAL A 101 13.44 -46.68 -2.74
C VAL A 101 14.53 -47.09 -1.75
N SER A 102 15.77 -46.69 -2.05
CA SER A 102 17.03 -47.17 -1.47
C SER A 102 17.18 -47.02 0.05
N ASN A 103 16.27 -46.33 0.74
CA ASN A 103 16.34 -46.07 2.18
C ASN A 103 15.18 -46.67 3.00
N GLN A 104 14.13 -47.23 2.38
CA GLN A 104 12.92 -47.67 3.11
C GLN A 104 12.31 -49.01 2.62
N ASN A 105 12.91 -49.69 1.65
CA ASN A 105 12.34 -50.89 1.00
C ASN A 105 10.88 -50.66 0.54
N GLU A 106 10.54 -49.43 0.14
CA GLU A 106 9.24 -49.08 -0.42
C GLU A 106 9.30 -49.23 -1.94
N LEU A 107 8.35 -49.96 -2.52
CA LEU A 107 8.20 -50.10 -3.96
C LEU A 107 7.39 -48.91 -4.49
N GLU A 108 8.01 -48.16 -5.41
CA GLU A 108 7.39 -47.06 -6.13
C GLU A 108 7.30 -47.41 -7.61
N CYS A 109 6.13 -47.16 -8.20
CA CYS A 109 5.90 -47.31 -9.63
C CYS A 109 5.46 -45.98 -10.25
N ARG A 110 6.10 -45.61 -11.37
CA ARG A 110 5.70 -44.47 -12.20
C ARG A 110 5.30 -44.95 -13.59
N CYS A 111 4.09 -44.58 -14.00
CA CYS A 111 3.49 -44.90 -15.28
C CYS A 111 3.26 -43.64 -16.11
N GLU A 112 3.76 -43.61 -17.34
CA GLU A 112 3.72 -42.42 -18.20
C GLU A 112 3.39 -42.76 -19.67
N GLY A 113 2.61 -41.88 -20.33
CA GLY A 113 2.37 -41.90 -21.77
C GLY A 113 0.89 -41.76 -22.17
N ASP A 114 0.64 -41.06 -23.28
CA ASP A 114 -0.71 -40.71 -23.74
C ASP A 114 -1.59 -41.93 -24.06
N ALA A 115 -0.98 -43.06 -24.44
CA ALA A 115 -1.70 -44.31 -24.70
C ALA A 115 -2.24 -44.99 -23.41
N LEU A 116 -1.84 -44.51 -22.23
CA LEU A 116 -2.29 -45.04 -20.94
C LEU A 116 -3.73 -44.60 -20.63
N THR A 117 -4.69 -45.43 -21.01
CA THR A 117 -6.14 -45.13 -20.85
C THR A 117 -6.75 -45.67 -19.55
N ARG A 118 -6.02 -46.47 -18.77
CA ARG A 118 -6.47 -47.06 -17.50
C ARG A 118 -5.29 -47.36 -16.57
N VAL A 119 -5.55 -47.36 -15.26
CA VAL A 119 -4.56 -47.80 -14.25
C VAL A 119 -4.15 -49.26 -14.51
N PRO A 120 -2.85 -49.56 -14.69
CA PRO A 120 -2.38 -50.93 -14.87
C PRO A 120 -2.70 -51.80 -13.65
N GLN A 121 -3.11 -53.05 -13.90
CA GLN A 121 -3.50 -54.01 -12.84
C GLN A 121 -2.42 -55.08 -12.58
N THR A 122 -1.32 -55.06 -13.32
CA THR A 122 -0.28 -56.10 -13.30
C THR A 122 1.04 -55.61 -12.73
N LEU A 123 1.03 -54.50 -11.98
CA LEU A 123 2.24 -53.98 -11.35
C LEU A 123 2.68 -54.91 -10.22
N GLN A 124 3.99 -54.90 -9.94
CA GLN A 124 4.58 -55.69 -8.87
C GLN A 124 3.99 -55.27 -7.51
N GLN A 125 3.72 -56.24 -6.65
CA GLN A 125 3.14 -56.05 -5.31
C GLN A 125 4.10 -56.63 -4.25
N PRO A 126 4.14 -56.08 -3.02
CA PRO A 126 3.33 -54.98 -2.48
C PRO A 126 3.76 -53.60 -3.04
N LEU A 127 2.78 -52.77 -3.43
CA LEU A 127 3.03 -51.44 -4.01
C LEU A 127 2.67 -50.34 -3.00
N GLN A 128 3.62 -49.47 -2.67
CA GLN A 128 3.42 -48.38 -1.70
C GLN A 128 3.11 -47.05 -2.37
N ARG A 129 3.74 -46.73 -3.51
CA ARG A 129 3.52 -45.46 -4.21
C ARG A 129 3.23 -45.65 -5.69
N LEU A 130 2.16 -45.03 -6.16
CA LEU A 130 1.77 -45.07 -7.58
C LEU A 130 1.65 -43.66 -8.15
N THR A 131 2.50 -43.36 -9.14
CA THR A 131 2.42 -42.11 -9.91
C THR A 131 1.96 -42.40 -11.34
N ILE A 132 0.90 -41.74 -11.77
CA ILE A 132 0.41 -41.75 -13.15
C ILE A 132 0.65 -40.36 -13.72
N ALA A 133 1.53 -40.27 -14.71
CA ALA A 133 1.96 -39.02 -15.34
C ALA A 133 1.57 -38.99 -16.82
N SER A 134 1.18 -37.82 -17.34
CA SER A 134 0.96 -37.60 -18.79
C SER A 134 0.10 -38.71 -19.43
N ALA A 135 -0.97 -39.12 -18.77
CA ALA A 135 -1.81 -40.25 -19.19
C ALA A 135 -3.05 -39.76 -19.95
N GLY A 136 -3.38 -40.40 -21.08
CA GLY A 136 -4.61 -40.15 -21.85
C GLY A 136 -5.84 -40.84 -21.25
N MET A 137 -5.94 -40.92 -19.92
CA MET A 137 -7.04 -41.56 -19.20
C MET A 137 -8.15 -40.54 -18.93
N PRO A 138 -9.34 -40.66 -19.56
CA PRO A 138 -10.42 -39.70 -19.35
C PRO A 138 -11.12 -39.83 -18.00
N ARG A 139 -11.05 -41.01 -17.37
CA ARG A 139 -11.74 -41.29 -16.10
C ARG A 139 -10.99 -42.26 -15.21
N LEU A 140 -10.95 -41.97 -13.92
CA LEU A 140 -10.52 -42.93 -12.90
C LEU A 140 -11.71 -43.79 -12.46
N ARG A 141 -11.65 -45.09 -12.77
CA ARG A 141 -12.72 -46.04 -12.41
C ARG A 141 -12.65 -46.44 -10.95
N SER A 142 -13.81 -46.76 -10.36
CA SER A 142 -13.91 -47.16 -8.95
C SER A 142 -13.05 -48.38 -8.59
N VAL A 143 -12.90 -49.34 -9.50
CA VAL A 143 -12.12 -50.57 -9.30
C VAL A 143 -10.60 -50.36 -9.53
N GLY A 144 -10.20 -49.25 -10.14
CA GLY A 144 -8.85 -49.08 -10.72
C GLY A 144 -7.70 -49.18 -9.71
N LEU A 145 -7.91 -48.73 -8.46
CA LEU A 145 -6.87 -48.73 -7.41
C LEU A 145 -7.01 -49.89 -6.42
N LYS A 146 -8.12 -50.66 -6.45
CA LYS A 146 -8.47 -51.62 -5.39
C LYS A 146 -7.47 -52.76 -5.24
N ILE A 147 -6.85 -53.18 -6.34
CA ILE A 147 -5.87 -54.25 -6.32
C ILE A 147 -4.64 -53.91 -5.46
N TYR A 148 -4.35 -52.62 -5.31
CA TYR A 148 -3.25 -52.10 -4.47
C TYR A 148 -3.73 -51.65 -3.08
N GLY A 149 -5.00 -51.85 -2.75
CA GLY A 149 -5.63 -51.20 -1.59
C GLY A 149 -5.06 -51.57 -0.23
N ALA A 150 -4.48 -52.77 -0.09
CA ALA A 150 -3.87 -53.20 1.17
C ALA A 150 -2.51 -52.54 1.46
N THR A 151 -1.82 -52.01 0.43
CA THR A 151 -0.41 -51.60 0.53
C THR A 151 -0.14 -50.16 0.08
N LEU A 152 -1.05 -49.57 -0.70
CA LEU A 152 -0.86 -48.25 -1.30
C LEU A 152 -0.95 -47.13 -0.26
N LEU A 153 0.17 -46.45 -0.05
CA LEU A 153 0.32 -45.28 0.82
C LEU A 153 0.02 -43.98 0.06
N ASP A 154 0.58 -43.82 -1.13
CA ASP A 154 0.49 -42.57 -1.89
C ASP A 154 0.04 -42.81 -3.33
N VAL A 155 -0.91 -42.00 -3.80
CA VAL A 155 -1.34 -41.99 -5.20
C VAL A 155 -1.24 -40.61 -5.80
N ALA A 156 -0.60 -40.52 -6.97
CA ALA A 156 -0.39 -39.27 -7.69
C ALA A 156 -0.88 -39.34 -9.14
N PHE A 157 -1.63 -38.32 -9.57
CA PHE A 157 -2.02 -38.08 -10.95
C PHE A 157 -1.43 -36.74 -11.39
N ILE A 158 -0.47 -36.76 -12.32
CA ILE A 158 0.32 -35.58 -12.69
C ILE A 158 0.16 -35.34 -14.20
N ASN A 159 -0.12 -34.10 -14.60
CA ASN A 159 -0.21 -33.71 -16.01
C ASN A 159 -1.22 -34.59 -16.81
N CYS A 160 -2.31 -35.00 -16.16
CA CYS A 160 -3.35 -35.81 -16.78
C CYS A 160 -4.36 -34.90 -17.51
N LEU A 161 -3.97 -34.42 -18.70
CA LEU A 161 -4.70 -33.39 -19.46
C LEU A 161 -6.12 -33.82 -19.88
N ASP A 162 -6.35 -35.14 -20.01
CA ASP A 162 -7.62 -35.70 -20.42
C ASP A 162 -8.52 -36.14 -19.27
N LEU A 163 -8.03 -36.11 -18.01
CA LEU A 163 -8.81 -36.57 -16.86
C LEU A 163 -10.01 -35.64 -16.62
N GLU A 164 -11.21 -36.17 -16.87
CA GLU A 164 -12.49 -35.46 -16.75
C GLU A 164 -13.26 -35.87 -15.49
N GLU A 165 -13.21 -37.15 -15.12
CA GLU A 165 -14.05 -37.72 -14.07
C GLU A 165 -13.29 -38.68 -13.15
N ILE A 166 -13.56 -38.58 -11.85
CA ILE A 166 -13.21 -39.62 -10.87
C ILE A 166 -14.51 -40.23 -10.35
N GLN A 167 -14.69 -41.53 -10.58
CA GLN A 167 -15.91 -42.23 -10.21
C GLN A 167 -16.08 -42.34 -8.69
N ASP A 168 -17.32 -42.53 -8.26
CA ASP A 168 -17.70 -42.76 -6.87
C ASP A 168 -16.87 -43.88 -6.24
N SER A 169 -16.50 -43.66 -4.97
CA SER A 169 -15.73 -44.61 -4.16
C SER A 169 -14.40 -45.04 -4.79
N ALA A 170 -13.81 -44.28 -5.72
CA ALA A 170 -12.51 -44.62 -6.34
C ALA A 170 -11.39 -44.81 -5.32
N PHE A 171 -11.43 -44.07 -4.21
CA PHE A 171 -10.44 -44.15 -3.13
C PHE A 171 -10.87 -45.06 -1.96
N SER A 172 -11.98 -45.80 -2.08
CA SER A 172 -12.44 -46.67 -1.00
C SER A 172 -11.56 -47.90 -0.79
N ASN A 173 -11.60 -48.55 0.38
CA ASN A 173 -10.86 -49.80 0.66
C ASN A 173 -9.34 -49.71 0.41
N LEU A 174 -8.76 -48.50 0.43
CA LEU A 174 -7.32 -48.28 0.40
C LEU A 174 -6.86 -48.10 1.86
N THR A 175 -6.63 -49.20 2.58
CA THR A 175 -6.63 -49.25 4.05
C THR A 175 -5.49 -48.49 4.73
N VAL A 176 -4.44 -48.14 3.97
CA VAL A 176 -3.24 -47.46 4.48
C VAL A 176 -2.92 -46.17 3.72
N LEU A 177 -3.86 -45.67 2.91
CA LEU A 177 -3.65 -44.49 2.07
C LEU A 177 -3.44 -43.24 2.93
N ARG A 178 -2.37 -42.51 2.67
CA ARG A 178 -1.97 -41.27 3.34
C ARG A 178 -2.10 -40.05 2.44
N THR A 179 -1.74 -40.18 1.16
CA THR A 179 -1.69 -39.04 0.23
C THR A 179 -2.49 -39.27 -1.03
N ILE A 180 -3.33 -38.29 -1.38
CA ILE A 180 -3.93 -38.14 -2.70
C ILE A 180 -3.37 -36.87 -3.32
N TYR A 181 -2.63 -37.01 -4.43
CA TYR A 181 -2.06 -35.89 -5.17
C TYR A 181 -2.59 -35.85 -6.60
N ILE A 182 -3.25 -34.77 -6.99
CA ILE A 182 -3.73 -34.54 -8.35
C ILE A 182 -3.22 -33.16 -8.78
N SER A 183 -2.49 -33.11 -9.88
CA SER A 183 -1.89 -31.88 -10.38
C SER A 183 -1.99 -31.80 -11.90
N GLN A 184 -2.33 -30.60 -12.39
CA GLN A 184 -2.43 -30.31 -13.83
C GLN A 184 -3.46 -31.21 -14.53
N ALA A 185 -4.70 -31.19 -14.02
CA ALA A 185 -5.86 -31.87 -14.59
C ALA A 185 -6.95 -30.84 -14.97
N PRO A 186 -6.76 -30.04 -16.04
CA PRO A 186 -7.61 -28.89 -16.35
C PRO A 186 -9.05 -29.24 -16.75
N LYS A 187 -9.29 -30.48 -17.21
CA LYS A 187 -10.64 -30.96 -17.55
C LYS A 187 -11.43 -31.51 -16.36
N LEU A 188 -10.79 -31.75 -15.21
CA LEU A 188 -11.43 -32.23 -13.99
C LEU A 188 -12.20 -31.08 -13.33
N LYS A 189 -13.48 -30.92 -13.68
CA LYS A 189 -14.29 -29.77 -13.26
C LYS A 189 -15.05 -29.96 -11.95
N TYR A 190 -15.38 -31.20 -11.60
CA TYR A 190 -16.11 -31.53 -10.40
C TYR A 190 -15.66 -32.89 -9.88
N LEU A 191 -15.77 -33.07 -8.57
CA LEU A 191 -15.71 -34.38 -7.93
C LEU A 191 -17.12 -34.76 -7.48
N SER A 192 -17.49 -36.01 -7.71
CA SER A 192 -18.75 -36.53 -7.21
C SER A 192 -18.77 -36.48 -5.68
N LYS A 193 -19.98 -36.34 -5.11
CA LYS A 193 -20.17 -36.26 -3.65
C LYS A 193 -19.64 -37.51 -2.92
N ASN A 194 -19.69 -38.67 -3.58
CA ASN A 194 -19.31 -39.96 -3.01
C ASN A 194 -17.88 -40.39 -3.37
N VAL A 195 -17.05 -39.50 -3.90
CA VAL A 195 -15.69 -39.86 -4.35
C VAL A 195 -14.80 -40.36 -3.19
N PHE A 196 -15.00 -39.79 -2.00
CA PHE A 196 -14.27 -40.12 -0.76
C PHE A 196 -15.04 -41.08 0.16
N GLU A 197 -16.14 -41.68 -0.31
CA GLU A 197 -16.86 -42.68 0.47
C GLU A 197 -15.96 -43.89 0.75
N GLY A 198 -15.80 -44.25 2.02
CA GLY A 198 -14.94 -45.37 2.46
C GLY A 198 -13.44 -45.12 2.33
N ILE A 199 -13.00 -43.86 2.33
CA ILE A 199 -11.59 -43.46 2.35
C ILE A 199 -10.88 -43.92 3.64
N SER A 200 -9.56 -44.12 3.56
CA SER A 200 -8.73 -44.53 4.70
C SER A 200 -8.82 -43.59 5.90
N GLU A 201 -8.75 -44.16 7.09
CA GLU A 201 -8.57 -43.41 8.34
C GLU A 201 -7.14 -42.85 8.50
N THR A 202 -6.19 -43.33 7.70
CA THR A 202 -4.79 -42.86 7.70
C THR A 202 -4.55 -41.67 6.76
N ILE A 203 -5.59 -41.09 6.16
CA ILE A 203 -5.41 -40.00 5.19
C ILE A 203 -4.86 -38.75 5.87
N GLU A 204 -3.73 -38.24 5.36
CA GLU A 204 -3.02 -37.09 5.90
C GLU A 204 -3.05 -35.91 4.93
N ILE A 205 -2.94 -36.15 3.62
CA ILE A 205 -2.80 -35.09 2.62
C ILE A 205 -3.74 -35.33 1.44
N ILE A 206 -4.58 -34.33 1.13
CA ILE A 206 -5.37 -34.30 -0.10
C ILE A 206 -5.01 -33.02 -0.84
N ARG A 207 -4.37 -33.15 -2.00
CA ARG A 207 -3.91 -32.02 -2.79
C ARG A 207 -4.38 -32.15 -4.23
N ILE A 208 -5.23 -31.22 -4.67
CA ILE A 208 -5.80 -31.16 -6.02
C ILE A 208 -5.53 -29.76 -6.56
N ILE A 209 -4.41 -29.60 -7.26
CA ILE A 209 -3.90 -28.29 -7.70
C ILE A 209 -3.90 -28.16 -9.21
N ASN A 210 -3.89 -26.92 -9.70
CA ASN A 210 -3.83 -26.63 -11.14
C ASN A 210 -4.89 -27.42 -11.95
N SER A 211 -6.09 -27.55 -11.37
CA SER A 211 -7.16 -28.38 -11.92
C SER A 211 -8.37 -27.52 -12.29
N GLY A 212 -9.37 -28.13 -12.93
CA GLY A 212 -10.55 -27.41 -13.43
C GLY A 212 -11.65 -27.19 -12.40
N LEU A 213 -11.43 -27.45 -11.10
CA LEU A 213 -12.53 -27.57 -10.13
C LEU A 213 -13.31 -26.27 -9.97
N THR A 214 -14.63 -26.32 -10.17
CA THR A 214 -15.51 -25.15 -10.06
C THR A 214 -16.16 -24.99 -8.69
N SER A 215 -16.08 -26.02 -7.84
CA SER A 215 -16.64 -26.05 -6.49
C SER A 215 -15.74 -26.86 -5.57
N VAL A 216 -15.77 -26.53 -4.27
CA VAL A 216 -15.09 -27.33 -3.23
C VAL A 216 -15.67 -28.75 -3.23
N PRO A 217 -14.85 -29.81 -3.21
CA PRO A 217 -15.33 -31.18 -3.13
C PRO A 217 -16.08 -31.46 -1.82
N ASP A 218 -16.93 -32.48 -1.81
CA ASP A 218 -17.65 -32.88 -0.60
C ASP A 218 -16.72 -33.67 0.33
N LEU A 219 -16.37 -33.07 1.46
CA LEU A 219 -15.38 -33.61 2.40
C LEU A 219 -16.03 -34.31 3.62
N ARG A 220 -17.35 -34.51 3.61
CA ARG A 220 -18.09 -35.08 4.76
C ARG A 220 -17.65 -36.47 5.19
N TYR A 221 -17.06 -37.23 4.26
CA TYR A 221 -16.62 -38.61 4.48
C TYR A 221 -15.23 -38.69 5.14
N LEU A 222 -14.52 -37.56 5.29
CA LEU A 222 -13.31 -37.51 6.09
C LEU A 222 -13.69 -37.68 7.56
N HIS A 223 -13.25 -38.80 8.17
CA HIS A 223 -13.69 -39.23 9.50
C HIS A 223 -13.50 -38.12 10.56
N PRO A 224 -14.50 -37.87 11.43
CA PRO A 224 -14.43 -36.80 12.44
C PRO A 224 -13.30 -36.95 13.47
N HIS A 225 -12.71 -38.13 13.61
CA HIS A 225 -11.59 -38.40 14.52
C HIS A 225 -10.23 -38.24 13.84
N ASN A 226 -10.19 -38.22 12.51
CA ASN A 226 -8.96 -38.06 11.76
C ASN A 226 -8.68 -36.57 11.54
N ILE A 227 -7.47 -36.15 11.91
CA ILE A 227 -6.97 -34.80 11.67
C ILE A 227 -6.14 -34.85 10.40
N VAL A 228 -6.70 -34.33 9.31
CA VAL A 228 -5.97 -34.23 8.04
C VAL A 228 -4.88 -33.17 8.19
N GLN A 229 -3.66 -33.46 7.75
CA GLN A 229 -2.57 -32.51 7.83
C GLN A 229 -2.76 -31.34 6.87
N MET A 230 -3.17 -31.64 5.63
CA MET A 230 -3.33 -30.62 4.59
C MET A 230 -4.41 -30.99 3.59
N ILE A 231 -5.29 -30.02 3.32
CA ILE A 231 -6.20 -30.02 2.18
C ILE A 231 -5.82 -28.82 1.30
N ASP A 232 -5.31 -29.09 0.11
CA ASP A 232 -4.81 -28.07 -0.80
C ASP A 232 -5.57 -28.10 -2.13
N LEU A 233 -6.31 -27.03 -2.40
CA LEU A 233 -7.13 -26.81 -3.59
C LEU A 233 -6.65 -25.57 -4.37
N ASP A 234 -5.35 -25.26 -4.29
CA ASP A 234 -4.72 -24.12 -4.95
C ASP A 234 -4.85 -24.16 -6.48
N ASN A 235 -4.97 -22.98 -7.09
CA ASN A 235 -5.06 -22.77 -8.53
C ASN A 235 -6.14 -23.64 -9.23
N ASN A 236 -7.37 -23.53 -8.73
CA ASN A 236 -8.58 -24.09 -9.35
C ASN A 236 -9.52 -22.95 -9.82
N GLN A 237 -10.75 -23.28 -10.20
CA GLN A 237 -11.76 -22.33 -10.71
C GLN A 237 -12.95 -22.19 -9.74
N ILE A 238 -12.72 -22.37 -8.44
CA ILE A 238 -13.78 -22.34 -7.42
C ILE A 238 -14.33 -20.93 -7.32
N SER A 239 -15.65 -20.76 -7.53
CA SER A 239 -16.25 -19.42 -7.62
C SER A 239 -16.96 -18.93 -6.36
N ARG A 240 -17.42 -19.84 -5.51
CA ARG A 240 -18.20 -19.54 -4.28
C ARG A 240 -18.02 -20.65 -3.25
N ILE A 241 -17.98 -20.27 -1.98
CA ILE A 241 -18.03 -21.20 -0.84
C ILE A 241 -19.43 -21.10 -0.21
N GLY A 242 -20.21 -22.18 -0.31
CA GLY A 242 -21.59 -22.23 0.17
C GLY A 242 -21.71 -22.43 1.69
N SER A 243 -22.89 -22.17 2.24
CA SER A 243 -23.17 -22.36 3.67
C SER A 243 -22.96 -23.81 4.08
N GLN A 244 -22.23 -24.03 5.19
CA GLN A 244 -21.88 -25.37 5.71
C GLN A 244 -21.26 -26.32 4.66
N SER A 245 -20.64 -25.79 3.60
CA SER A 245 -20.08 -26.62 2.53
C SER A 245 -18.75 -27.27 2.93
N ILE A 246 -18.05 -26.71 3.91
CA ILE A 246 -16.78 -27.21 4.41
C ILE A 246 -16.95 -27.62 5.87
N LYS A 247 -16.82 -28.92 6.12
CA LYS A 247 -16.85 -29.52 7.46
C LYS A 247 -15.71 -30.52 7.61
N VAL A 248 -14.57 -30.05 8.12
CA VAL A 248 -13.35 -30.85 8.24
C VAL A 248 -12.56 -30.53 9.50
N LYS A 249 -11.74 -31.48 9.95
CA LYS A 249 -10.66 -31.25 10.92
C LYS A 249 -9.34 -31.31 10.19
N THR A 250 -8.70 -30.16 9.95
CA THR A 250 -7.45 -30.08 9.19
C THR A 250 -6.47 -29.09 9.79
N ALA A 251 -5.18 -29.42 9.80
CA ALA A 251 -4.14 -28.47 10.19
C ALA A 251 -4.00 -27.32 9.17
N GLN A 252 -4.24 -27.59 7.89
CA GLN A 252 -4.14 -26.58 6.84
C GLN A 252 -5.20 -26.77 5.75
N LEU A 253 -5.89 -25.69 5.41
CA LEU A 253 -6.80 -25.61 4.26
C LEU A 253 -6.35 -24.48 3.33
N VAL A 254 -5.95 -24.83 2.12
CA VAL A 254 -5.51 -23.88 1.09
C VAL A 254 -6.56 -23.80 -0.01
N LEU A 255 -7.13 -22.61 -0.19
CA LEU A 255 -8.10 -22.24 -1.22
C LEU A 255 -7.56 -21.05 -2.04
N ALA A 256 -6.23 -20.96 -2.16
CA ALA A 256 -5.55 -19.86 -2.81
C ALA A 256 -5.70 -19.91 -4.35
N ASN A 257 -5.45 -18.78 -5.01
CA ASN A 257 -5.46 -18.64 -6.48
C ASN A 257 -6.72 -19.22 -7.16
N ASN A 258 -7.89 -19.05 -6.55
CA ASN A 258 -9.16 -19.45 -7.13
C ASN A 258 -9.94 -18.24 -7.69
N GLU A 259 -11.16 -18.46 -8.15
CA GLU A 259 -12.05 -17.44 -8.69
C GLU A 259 -13.15 -17.05 -7.67
N ILE A 260 -12.85 -17.16 -6.38
CA ILE A 260 -13.85 -16.96 -5.31
C ILE A 260 -14.30 -15.52 -5.31
N THR A 261 -15.61 -15.32 -5.43
CA THR A 261 -16.24 -13.99 -5.44
C THR A 261 -16.93 -13.65 -4.13
N PHE A 262 -17.48 -14.65 -3.44
CA PHE A 262 -18.28 -14.50 -2.23
C PHE A 262 -18.20 -15.76 -1.35
N ILE A 263 -18.28 -15.57 -0.03
CA ILE A 263 -18.35 -16.63 0.98
C ILE A 263 -19.66 -16.45 1.78
N ASP A 264 -20.48 -17.51 1.76
CA ASP A 264 -21.79 -17.53 2.41
C ASP A 264 -21.70 -17.59 3.95
N ASP A 265 -22.85 -17.48 4.60
CA ASP A 265 -22.94 -17.58 6.05
C ASP A 265 -22.54 -18.97 6.56
N SER A 266 -21.82 -19.02 7.69
CA SER A 266 -21.49 -20.27 8.37
C SER A 266 -20.80 -21.29 7.45
N ALA A 267 -20.04 -20.82 6.46
CA ALA A 267 -19.46 -21.64 5.41
C ALA A 267 -18.55 -22.76 5.94
N PHE A 268 -17.88 -22.50 7.07
CA PHE A 268 -16.95 -23.40 7.75
C PHE A 268 -17.48 -23.94 9.08
N SER A 269 -18.78 -23.85 9.34
CA SER A 269 -19.36 -24.18 10.65
C SER A 269 -19.13 -25.65 11.03
N GLY A 270 -18.59 -25.85 12.24
CA GLY A 270 -18.24 -27.18 12.76
C GLY A 270 -16.91 -27.73 12.21
N SER A 271 -16.14 -26.92 11.47
CA SER A 271 -14.77 -27.26 11.09
C SER A 271 -13.76 -26.85 12.16
N LYS A 272 -12.70 -27.65 12.30
CA LYS A 272 -11.52 -27.32 13.12
C LYS A 272 -10.33 -27.13 12.18
N ILE A 273 -9.95 -25.88 11.93
CA ILE A 273 -8.95 -25.53 10.90
C ILE A 273 -7.88 -24.65 11.53
N ALA A 274 -6.64 -25.11 11.65
CA ALA A 274 -5.58 -24.29 12.22
C ALA A 274 -5.15 -23.17 11.26
N LYS A 275 -4.81 -23.49 10.01
CA LYS A 275 -4.40 -22.51 8.99
C LYS A 275 -5.38 -22.47 7.81
N LEU A 276 -5.98 -21.31 7.56
CA LEU A 276 -6.87 -21.08 6.42
C LEU A 276 -6.27 -20.02 5.47
N SER A 277 -5.98 -20.41 4.24
CA SER A 277 -5.52 -19.48 3.20
C SER A 277 -6.56 -19.33 2.09
N LEU A 278 -7.02 -18.09 1.90
CA LEU A 278 -7.90 -17.62 0.82
C LEU A 278 -7.17 -16.61 -0.07
N ARG A 279 -5.84 -16.63 -0.02
CA ARG A 279 -4.97 -15.67 -0.70
C ARG A 279 -5.14 -15.69 -2.23
N ASP A 280 -4.87 -14.55 -2.86
CA ASP A 280 -4.86 -14.39 -4.33
C ASP A 280 -6.22 -14.64 -5.01
N ASN A 281 -7.32 -14.69 -4.26
CA ASN A 281 -8.69 -14.61 -4.77
C ASN A 281 -9.07 -13.15 -5.09
N ARG A 282 -8.57 -12.62 -6.20
CA ARG A 282 -8.66 -11.19 -6.53
C ARG A 282 -10.08 -10.65 -6.69
N LYS A 283 -11.05 -11.51 -7.02
CA LYS A 283 -12.47 -11.13 -7.18
C LYS A 283 -13.26 -11.19 -5.87
N LEU A 284 -12.66 -11.68 -4.78
CA LEU A 284 -13.30 -11.74 -3.47
C LEU A 284 -13.40 -10.32 -2.91
N SER A 285 -14.62 -9.78 -2.91
CA SER A 285 -14.90 -8.38 -2.53
C SER A 285 -15.72 -8.26 -1.25
N GLU A 286 -16.63 -9.20 -1.02
CA GLU A 286 -17.52 -9.23 0.14
C GLU A 286 -17.53 -10.60 0.80
N LEU A 287 -17.65 -10.57 2.13
CA LEU A 287 -17.83 -11.74 2.99
C LEU A 287 -19.14 -11.56 3.74
N HIS A 288 -19.91 -12.64 3.89
CA HIS A 288 -21.05 -12.59 4.81
C HIS A 288 -20.56 -12.27 6.24
N PRO A 289 -21.29 -11.47 7.05
CA PRO A 289 -20.87 -11.10 8.41
C PRO A 289 -20.57 -12.28 9.33
N ASN A 290 -21.24 -13.42 9.07
CA ASN A 290 -21.07 -14.68 9.79
C ASN A 290 -20.32 -15.75 8.97
N ALA A 291 -19.52 -15.37 7.97
CA ALA A 291 -18.85 -16.32 7.07
C ALA A 291 -17.97 -17.33 7.83
N PHE A 292 -17.23 -16.87 8.83
CA PHE A 292 -16.35 -17.71 9.68
C PHE A 292 -17.02 -18.17 10.97
N TYR A 293 -18.33 -17.94 11.14
CA TYR A 293 -19.03 -18.33 12.36
C TYR A 293 -19.04 -19.87 12.52
N GLY A 294 -18.72 -20.33 13.74
CA GLY A 294 -18.63 -21.75 14.07
C GLY A 294 -17.34 -22.43 13.62
N LEU A 295 -16.32 -21.67 13.20
CA LEU A 295 -14.96 -22.15 13.01
C LEU A 295 -14.26 -22.32 14.38
N ILE A 296 -13.54 -23.43 14.56
CA ILE A 296 -12.93 -23.82 15.83
C ILE A 296 -11.41 -23.88 15.69
N ASP A 297 -10.68 -23.36 16.67
CA ASP A 297 -9.22 -23.41 16.79
C ASP A 297 -8.45 -22.88 15.56
N ILE A 298 -8.92 -21.80 14.95
CA ILE A 298 -8.16 -21.11 13.90
C ILE A 298 -7.01 -20.32 14.50
N THR A 299 -5.80 -20.59 14.02
CA THR A 299 -4.56 -19.93 14.43
C THR A 299 -4.09 -18.91 13.39
N GLU A 300 -4.15 -19.25 12.10
CA GLU A 300 -3.68 -18.39 11.00
C GLU A 300 -4.75 -18.20 9.92
N LEU A 301 -5.01 -16.96 9.56
CA LEU A 301 -5.91 -16.58 8.47
C LEU A 301 -5.19 -15.70 7.45
N ASP A 302 -5.13 -16.15 6.19
CA ASP A 302 -4.58 -15.39 5.08
C ASP A 302 -5.65 -15.00 4.05
N LEU A 303 -5.91 -13.69 3.95
CA LEU A 303 -6.81 -13.03 3.01
C LEU A 303 -6.05 -12.07 2.10
N SER A 304 -4.74 -12.27 1.94
CA SER A 304 -3.88 -11.39 1.13
C SER A 304 -4.24 -11.42 -0.36
N SER A 305 -3.94 -10.33 -1.07
CA SER A 305 -4.23 -10.17 -2.50
C SER A 305 -5.71 -10.37 -2.86
N THR A 306 -6.63 -10.01 -1.98
CA THR A 306 -8.07 -9.99 -2.23
C THR A 306 -8.54 -8.55 -2.50
N SER A 307 -9.83 -8.38 -2.83
CA SER A 307 -10.46 -7.06 -3.01
C SER A 307 -11.46 -6.75 -1.89
N LEU A 308 -11.22 -7.28 -0.68
CA LEU A 308 -12.12 -7.12 0.46
C LEU A 308 -12.26 -5.66 0.87
N VAL A 309 -13.49 -5.25 1.16
CA VAL A 309 -13.81 -3.90 1.66
C VAL A 309 -13.84 -3.87 3.19
N ASN A 310 -14.41 -4.91 3.80
CA ASN A 310 -14.58 -5.06 5.25
C ASN A 310 -14.23 -6.49 5.68
N LEU A 311 -13.74 -6.64 6.90
CA LEU A 311 -13.49 -7.94 7.53
C LEU A 311 -14.60 -8.23 8.57
N PRO A 312 -15.22 -9.43 8.55
CA PRO A 312 -16.21 -9.82 9.57
C PRO A 312 -15.55 -9.96 10.95
N SER A 313 -16.33 -9.78 12.02
CA SER A 313 -15.84 -9.97 13.40
C SER A 313 -16.17 -11.35 13.97
N ALA A 314 -17.28 -11.97 13.53
CA ALA A 314 -17.73 -13.23 14.08
C ALA A 314 -16.84 -14.39 13.59
N GLY A 315 -16.39 -15.23 14.54
CA GLY A 315 -15.55 -16.40 14.24
C GLY A 315 -14.04 -16.11 14.11
N LEU A 316 -13.59 -14.87 14.34
CA LEU A 316 -12.16 -14.52 14.33
C LEU A 316 -11.56 -14.35 15.74
N GLU A 317 -12.25 -14.83 16.77
CA GLU A 317 -11.88 -14.62 18.18
C GLU A 317 -10.56 -15.30 18.55
N THR A 318 -10.33 -16.50 18.00
CA THR A 318 -9.16 -17.35 18.30
C THR A 318 -7.95 -17.08 17.38
N VAL A 319 -8.12 -16.28 16.32
CA VAL A 319 -7.06 -16.04 15.32
C VAL A 319 -5.85 -15.38 15.99
N GLU A 320 -4.68 -15.99 15.83
CA GLU A 320 -3.41 -15.50 16.38
C GLU A 320 -2.61 -14.71 15.34
N VAL A 321 -2.66 -15.12 14.07
CA VAL A 321 -1.93 -14.50 12.97
C VAL A 321 -2.88 -14.17 11.82
N LEU A 322 -2.92 -12.90 11.43
CA LEU A 322 -3.77 -12.40 10.36
C LEU A 322 -2.94 -11.79 9.23
N TYR A 323 -3.09 -12.32 8.01
CA TYR A 323 -2.48 -11.77 6.80
C TYR A 323 -3.55 -11.13 5.90
N ILE A 324 -3.44 -9.83 5.69
CA ILE A 324 -4.21 -9.02 4.74
C ILE A 324 -3.26 -8.06 4.02
N THR A 325 -2.30 -8.65 3.30
CA THR A 325 -1.34 -7.89 2.49
C THR A 325 -1.89 -7.67 1.08
N ASN A 326 -1.43 -6.63 0.37
CA ASN A 326 -1.86 -6.33 -1.01
C ASN A 326 -3.39 -6.25 -1.22
N THR A 327 -4.13 -5.80 -0.19
CA THR A 327 -5.60 -5.66 -0.18
C THR A 327 -5.94 -4.18 -0.01
N HIS A 328 -5.73 -3.41 -1.07
CA HIS A 328 -5.83 -1.95 -1.05
C HIS A 328 -7.25 -1.41 -0.89
N THR A 329 -8.28 -2.26 -0.98
CA THR A 329 -9.69 -1.90 -0.85
C THR A 329 -10.19 -1.92 0.60
N LEU A 330 -9.43 -2.53 1.52
CA LEU A 330 -9.85 -2.70 2.91
C LEU A 330 -9.87 -1.34 3.61
N LYS A 331 -11.08 -0.90 3.98
CA LYS A 331 -11.29 0.44 4.56
C LYS A 331 -10.90 0.49 6.02
N THR A 332 -11.50 -0.37 6.82
CA THR A 332 -11.39 -0.39 8.28
C THR A 332 -11.19 -1.81 8.77
N ILE A 333 -10.47 -1.97 9.88
CA ILE A 333 -10.44 -3.24 10.61
C ILE A 333 -11.58 -3.28 11.63
N PRO A 334 -12.11 -4.46 11.97
CA PRO A 334 -13.10 -4.60 13.03
C PRO A 334 -12.48 -4.22 14.38
N SER A 335 -13.35 -3.98 15.36
CA SER A 335 -12.93 -3.68 16.73
C SER A 335 -11.89 -4.70 17.21
N ILE A 336 -10.73 -4.21 17.61
CA ILE A 336 -9.63 -5.07 18.07
C ILE A 336 -10.03 -5.94 19.28
N TYR A 337 -11.10 -5.55 20.00
CA TYR A 337 -11.66 -6.33 21.10
C TYR A 337 -12.34 -7.63 20.66
N ASN A 338 -12.69 -7.75 19.38
CA ASN A 338 -13.24 -8.98 18.81
C ASN A 338 -12.13 -9.96 18.38
N LEU A 339 -10.88 -9.51 18.31
CA LEU A 339 -9.69 -10.30 17.93
C LEU A 339 -8.89 -10.64 19.20
N GLN A 340 -9.46 -11.49 20.05
CA GLN A 340 -8.99 -11.67 21.45
C GLN A 340 -7.61 -12.33 21.54
N SER A 341 -7.34 -13.30 20.66
CA SER A 341 -6.09 -14.06 20.65
C SER A 341 -5.03 -13.52 19.68
N LEU A 342 -5.30 -12.40 18.99
CA LEU A 342 -4.41 -11.91 17.94
C LEU A 342 -3.05 -11.51 18.50
N GLN A 343 -1.99 -12.05 17.91
CA GLN A 343 -0.59 -11.79 18.27
C GLN A 343 0.14 -11.03 17.15
N ARG A 344 -0.14 -11.38 15.88
CA ARG A 344 0.53 -10.78 14.72
C ARG A 344 -0.47 -10.41 13.63
N ALA A 345 -0.33 -9.20 13.09
CA ALA A 345 -1.16 -8.70 12.00
C ALA A 345 -0.31 -8.12 10.87
N HIS A 346 -0.38 -8.73 9.69
CA HIS A 346 0.27 -8.26 8.47
C HIS A 346 -0.77 -7.62 7.56
N LEU A 347 -0.89 -6.30 7.61
CA LEU A 347 -1.91 -5.52 6.93
C LEU A 347 -1.33 -4.78 5.71
N THR A 348 -2.22 -4.17 4.91
CA THR A 348 -1.83 -3.40 3.73
C THR A 348 -1.54 -1.93 4.07
N HIS A 349 -2.34 -1.35 4.97
CA HIS A 349 -2.25 0.06 5.32
C HIS A 349 -1.66 0.25 6.72
N SER A 350 -0.67 1.13 6.84
CA SER A 350 0.01 1.38 8.13
C SER A 350 -0.90 2.03 9.18
N PHE A 351 -1.93 2.78 8.76
CA PHE A 351 -2.88 3.41 9.68
C PHE A 351 -3.79 2.38 10.37
N HIS A 352 -4.00 1.19 9.80
CA HIS A 352 -4.73 0.11 10.49
C HIS A 352 -3.98 -0.37 11.74
N CYS A 353 -2.64 -0.34 11.72
CA CYS A 353 -1.84 -0.69 12.89
C CYS A 353 -1.99 0.29 14.07
N CYS A 354 -2.46 1.52 13.81
CA CYS A 354 -2.71 2.50 14.85
C CYS A 354 -3.85 2.11 15.79
N ALA A 355 -4.79 1.29 15.32
CA ALA A 355 -5.88 0.77 16.13
C ALA A 355 -5.37 -0.10 17.30
N PHE A 356 -4.33 -0.91 17.07
CA PHE A 356 -3.69 -1.71 18.12
C PHE A 356 -2.91 -0.85 19.10
N GLN A 357 -2.31 0.26 18.65
CA GLN A 357 -1.60 1.19 19.54
C GLN A 357 -2.55 2.03 20.39
N PHE A 358 -3.68 2.47 19.84
CA PHE A 358 -4.67 3.34 20.49
C PHE A 358 -6.10 2.75 20.49
N PRO A 359 -6.37 1.66 21.25
CA PRO A 359 -7.68 1.00 21.28
C PRO A 359 -8.84 1.92 21.67
N SER A 360 -8.60 2.83 22.62
CA SER A 360 -9.61 3.76 23.14
C SER A 360 -10.09 4.78 22.11
N ARG A 361 -9.28 5.05 21.08
CA ARG A 361 -9.61 5.93 19.95
C ARG A 361 -10.19 5.16 18.77
N HIS A 362 -9.91 3.86 18.68
CA HIS A 362 -10.36 3.05 17.55
C HIS A 362 -11.84 2.71 17.68
N ASP A 363 -12.24 2.25 18.87
CA ASP A 363 -13.63 1.96 19.21
C ASP A 363 -13.89 2.38 20.66
N PRO A 364 -14.24 3.67 20.89
CA PRO A 364 -14.44 4.20 22.23
C PRO A 364 -15.58 3.49 22.98
N GLN A 365 -16.62 3.07 22.27
CA GLN A 365 -17.79 2.42 22.86
C GLN A 365 -17.42 1.03 23.38
N ARG A 366 -16.78 0.20 22.53
CA ARG A 366 -16.34 -1.14 22.93
C ARG A 366 -15.23 -1.08 23.97
N HIS A 367 -14.33 -0.09 23.88
CA HIS A 367 -13.34 0.17 24.92
C HIS A 367 -13.99 0.44 26.28
N ALA A 368 -14.99 1.34 26.32
CA ALA A 368 -15.71 1.64 27.56
C ALA A 368 -16.44 0.42 28.13
N GLN A 369 -17.10 -0.38 27.27
CA GLN A 369 -17.73 -1.64 27.68
C GLN A 369 -16.70 -2.61 28.28
N ARG A 370 -15.57 -2.81 27.59
CA ARG A 370 -14.49 -3.67 28.09
C ARG A 370 -13.92 -3.18 29.42
N MET A 371 -13.79 -1.87 29.60
CA MET A 371 -13.34 -1.30 30.87
C MET A 371 -14.35 -1.56 32.00
N GLN A 372 -15.65 -1.43 31.73
CA GLN A 372 -16.71 -1.77 32.70
C GLN A 372 -16.73 -3.27 33.03
N GLU A 373 -16.53 -4.14 32.04
CA GLU A 373 -16.37 -5.58 32.26
C GLU A 373 -15.19 -5.83 33.20
N LEU A 374 -14.02 -5.25 32.92
CA LEU A 374 -12.84 -5.38 33.75
C LEU A 374 -13.03 -4.88 35.19
N GLU A 375 -13.78 -3.80 35.37
CA GLU A 375 -14.15 -3.29 36.70
C GLU A 375 -15.04 -4.28 37.46
N LYS A 376 -16.06 -4.84 36.81
CA LYS A 376 -16.93 -5.88 37.41
C LYS A 376 -16.13 -7.12 37.81
N TRP A 377 -15.25 -7.60 36.92
CA TRP A 377 -14.37 -8.73 37.21
C TRP A 377 -13.43 -8.44 38.39
N ARG A 378 -12.94 -7.20 38.49
CA ARG A 378 -12.10 -6.75 39.61
C ARG A 378 -12.88 -6.74 40.92
N GLU A 379 -14.10 -6.23 40.94
CA GLU A 379 -14.97 -6.25 42.12
C GLU A 379 -15.31 -7.67 42.56
N GLN A 380 -15.61 -8.56 41.60
CA GLN A 380 -15.83 -9.99 41.84
C GLN A 380 -14.60 -10.64 42.50
N CYS A 381 -13.39 -10.42 41.97
CA CYS A 381 -12.14 -10.91 42.58
C CYS A 381 -11.99 -10.44 44.03
N TYR A 382 -12.23 -9.15 44.30
CA TYR A 382 -12.14 -8.62 45.66
C TYR A 382 -13.19 -9.24 46.60
N SER A 383 -14.42 -9.42 46.13
CA SER A 383 -15.48 -10.09 46.90
C SER A 383 -15.11 -11.53 47.23
N ASP A 384 -14.67 -12.30 46.25
CA ASP A 384 -14.28 -13.71 46.42
C ASP A 384 -13.06 -13.83 47.36
N ARG A 385 -12.11 -12.89 47.27
CA ARG A 385 -10.98 -12.78 48.21
C ARG A 385 -11.45 -12.54 49.64
N GLU A 386 -12.37 -11.61 49.85
CA GLU A 386 -12.89 -11.33 51.20
C GLU A 386 -13.71 -12.51 51.75
N LEU A 387 -14.47 -13.21 50.91
CA LEU A 387 -15.16 -14.46 51.27
C LEU A 387 -14.15 -15.56 51.66
N ALA A 388 -13.08 -15.74 50.90
CA ALA A 388 -12.02 -16.70 51.19
C ALA A 388 -11.30 -16.38 52.52
N LYS A 389 -11.00 -15.11 52.81
CA LYS A 389 -10.45 -14.69 54.11
C LYS A 389 -11.38 -14.97 55.29
N GLN A 390 -12.70 -14.87 55.09
CA GLN A 390 -13.67 -15.15 56.15
C GLN A 390 -13.84 -16.65 56.44
N LEU A 391 -13.66 -17.50 55.42
CA LEU A 391 -13.68 -18.96 55.55
C LEU A 391 -12.40 -19.52 56.18
N ILE A 392 -11.26 -18.83 56.03
CA ILE A 392 -9.99 -19.14 56.70
C ILE A 392 -9.92 -18.39 58.04
N LYS A 393 -10.79 -18.74 58.99
CA LYS A 393 -10.56 -18.42 60.42
C LYS A 393 -9.92 -19.64 61.08
N PRO A 394 -8.80 -19.48 61.83
CA PRO A 394 -8.19 -20.60 62.52
C PRO A 394 -9.10 -21.00 63.68
N ASN A 395 -9.77 -22.14 63.58
CA ASN A 395 -10.28 -22.79 64.77
C ASN A 395 -9.08 -23.24 65.60
N THR A 396 -8.73 -22.43 66.59
CA THR A 396 -7.86 -22.81 67.70
C THR A 396 -8.48 -23.97 68.45
N ALA A 397 -7.83 -25.12 68.38
CA ALA A 397 -7.53 -26.07 69.46
C ALA A 397 -7.58 -27.52 68.94
N ILE A 398 -6.42 -28.20 68.90
CA ILE A 398 -6.10 -29.42 69.67
C ILE A 398 -4.73 -29.96 69.19
N SER A 399 -4.03 -30.55 70.15
CA SER A 399 -2.62 -30.93 70.25
C SER A 399 -1.97 -31.65 69.06
N GLN A 400 -0.66 -31.38 68.96
CA GLN A 400 0.38 -32.25 68.41
C GLN A 400 0.03 -33.74 68.53
N ASN A 401 -0.10 -34.43 67.39
CA ASN A 401 0.36 -35.82 67.22
C ASN A 401 0.42 -36.23 65.75
N LYS A 402 1.52 -36.93 65.42
CA LYS A 402 1.86 -37.78 64.27
C LYS A 402 0.76 -38.14 63.24
N VAL A 403 1.06 -37.88 61.95
CA VAL A 403 1.07 -38.77 60.73
C VAL A 403 0.06 -39.94 60.71
N PRO A 404 -0.68 -40.27 59.62
CA PRO A 404 -0.25 -40.26 58.20
C PRO A 404 -1.23 -39.70 57.14
N ASP A 405 -0.63 -39.44 55.97
CA ASP A 405 -1.24 -39.26 54.65
C ASP A 405 -2.33 -40.28 54.34
N GLY A 406 -3.46 -39.78 53.85
CA GLY A 406 -4.51 -40.61 53.25
C GLY A 406 -5.90 -40.04 53.40
N GLN A 407 -6.38 -39.45 52.31
CA GLN A 407 -7.79 -39.15 51.98
C GLN A 407 -8.50 -38.05 52.78
N PHE A 408 -9.14 -37.14 52.01
CA PHE A 408 -10.27 -36.22 52.28
C PHE A 408 -9.90 -34.83 51.76
N GLY A 409 -10.62 -34.17 50.87
CA GLY A 409 -11.86 -34.46 50.16
C GLY A 409 -12.04 -33.34 49.13
N ARG A 410 -12.52 -33.73 47.96
CA ARG A 410 -12.87 -32.89 46.81
C ARG A 410 -13.79 -31.72 47.22
N TRP A 411 -13.38 -30.48 46.97
CA TRP A 411 -14.28 -29.31 46.95
C TRP A 411 -14.73 -29.06 45.51
N GLU A 412 -15.79 -29.75 45.10
CA GLU A 412 -16.56 -29.41 43.91
C GLU A 412 -17.58 -28.32 44.28
N ARG A 413 -17.45 -27.13 43.67
CA ARG A 413 -18.58 -26.21 43.46
C ARG A 413 -18.32 -25.24 42.28
N SER A 414 -18.80 -25.67 41.12
CA SER A 414 -19.50 -24.89 40.08
C SER A 414 -18.87 -23.57 39.58
N VAL A 415 -18.00 -23.70 38.58
CA VAL A 415 -17.83 -22.72 37.50
C VAL A 415 -19.06 -22.82 36.57
N PRO A 416 -19.65 -21.72 36.05
CA PRO A 416 -20.76 -21.82 35.10
C PRO A 416 -20.33 -22.56 33.83
N ASN A 417 -21.09 -23.61 33.50
CA ASN A 417 -20.84 -24.56 32.41
C ASN A 417 -20.51 -23.90 31.05
N GLY A 418 -19.44 -24.40 30.44
CA GLY A 418 -19.14 -24.28 29.02
C GLY A 418 -17.73 -24.77 28.73
N PHE A 419 -17.61 -26.04 28.33
CA PHE A 419 -16.39 -26.85 28.14
C PHE A 419 -15.89 -27.60 29.38
N ASP A 420 -16.32 -28.86 29.49
CA ASP A 420 -15.44 -30.01 29.72
C ASP A 420 -16.26 -31.30 29.57
N ASP A 421 -15.81 -32.19 28.68
CA ASP A 421 -15.84 -33.66 28.83
C ASP A 421 -15.47 -34.32 27.49
N PHE A 422 -14.22 -34.79 27.39
CA PHE A 422 -13.83 -36.16 27.01
C PHE A 422 -12.31 -36.23 26.81
N VAL A 423 -11.58 -36.62 27.86
CA VAL A 423 -10.26 -37.27 27.75
C VAL A 423 -10.20 -38.39 28.77
N ASP A 424 -10.00 -39.61 28.26
CA ASP A 424 -9.63 -40.79 29.04
C ASP A 424 -8.11 -41.02 28.91
N HIS A 425 -7.50 -41.52 29.98
CA HIS A 425 -6.06 -41.62 30.19
C HIS A 425 -5.41 -42.83 29.48
N GLN A 426 -4.16 -42.70 29.00
CA GLN A 426 -3.03 -43.60 29.36
C GLN A 426 -1.69 -43.19 28.71
N ASN A 427 -0.84 -42.55 29.52
CA ASN A 427 0.54 -42.92 29.93
C ASN A 427 1.67 -43.35 28.95
N THR A 428 2.88 -42.84 29.28
CA THR A 428 4.28 -43.30 29.00
C THR A 428 4.86 -43.01 27.60
N ASP A 429 6.12 -42.64 27.36
CA ASP A 429 7.29 -42.14 28.12
C ASP A 429 8.42 -41.84 27.07
N PHE A 430 9.37 -40.94 27.37
CA PHE A 430 10.75 -40.77 26.81
C PHE A 430 10.96 -40.08 25.41
N PRO A 431 12.19 -39.63 25.04
CA PRO A 431 12.83 -38.37 25.48
C PRO A 431 13.37 -37.52 24.31
N LEU A 432 13.83 -36.31 24.64
CA LEU A 432 14.67 -35.45 23.79
C LEU A 432 15.89 -36.20 23.21
N ASN A 433 16.12 -36.10 21.89
CA ASN A 433 17.48 -36.07 21.38
C ASN A 433 17.65 -35.25 20.10
N ASP A 434 18.81 -34.63 20.06
CA ASP A 434 19.41 -33.68 19.12
C ASP A 434 19.75 -34.32 17.76
N GLY A 435 19.83 -33.53 16.68
CA GLY A 435 20.35 -34.02 15.40
C GLY A 435 19.88 -33.28 14.13
N THR A 436 20.82 -32.63 13.47
CA THR A 436 20.75 -31.79 12.25
C THR A 436 20.36 -32.51 10.94
N PRO A 437 20.07 -31.77 9.85
CA PRO A 437 19.24 -32.21 8.74
C PRO A 437 20.05 -32.83 7.58
N ASN A 438 19.43 -33.76 6.85
CA ASN A 438 19.48 -33.88 5.38
C ASN A 438 18.75 -35.15 4.90
N SER A 439 17.62 -34.98 4.21
CA SER A 439 17.10 -35.97 3.27
C SER A 439 16.49 -35.23 2.07
N TYR A 440 17.02 -35.52 0.88
CA TYR A 440 16.55 -34.98 -0.39
C TYR A 440 15.30 -35.76 -0.83
N ASN A 441 14.11 -35.21 -0.57
CA ASN A 441 12.84 -35.70 -1.13
C ASN A 441 12.36 -34.74 -2.22
N TYR A 442 12.21 -35.24 -3.45
CA TYR A 442 11.76 -34.47 -4.62
C TYR A 442 10.24 -34.18 -4.64
N MET A 443 9.60 -34.11 -3.48
CA MET A 443 8.17 -33.80 -3.34
C MET A 443 7.88 -32.73 -2.27
N THR A 444 8.89 -31.92 -1.93
CA THR A 444 8.72 -30.71 -1.13
C THR A 444 8.77 -29.48 -2.04
N ASP A 445 7.60 -28.98 -2.40
CA ASP A 445 7.46 -27.58 -2.78
C ASP A 445 7.66 -26.71 -1.53
N ALA A 446 8.14 -25.47 -1.69
CA ALA A 446 8.52 -24.56 -0.60
C ALA A 446 7.36 -24.16 0.35
N THR A 447 6.17 -24.72 0.15
CA THR A 447 4.93 -24.51 0.92
C THR A 447 4.78 -25.45 2.12
N MET A 448 5.63 -26.48 2.30
CA MET A 448 5.51 -27.47 3.39
C MET A 448 6.27 -27.14 4.68
N ILE A 449 6.95 -25.99 4.79
CA ILE A 449 7.81 -25.66 5.95
C ILE A 449 7.02 -25.16 7.18
N ASN A 450 5.68 -25.09 7.10
CA ASN A 450 4.88 -24.53 8.18
C ASN A 450 3.50 -25.20 8.30
N ILE A 451 3.47 -26.48 8.70
CA ILE A 451 2.22 -27.19 9.02
C ILE A 451 1.55 -26.50 10.22
N GLY A 452 0.23 -26.31 10.20
CA GLY A 452 -0.51 -25.70 11.31
C GLY A 452 -0.55 -26.61 12.53
N VAL A 453 -0.32 -26.06 13.72
CA VAL A 453 -0.58 -26.75 14.98
C VAL A 453 -1.86 -26.16 15.56
N PHE A 454 -2.75 -27.00 16.08
CA PHE A 454 -3.89 -26.52 16.87
C PHE A 454 -3.40 -25.96 18.20
N HIS A 455 -4.17 -25.08 18.85
CA HIS A 455 -3.76 -24.49 20.12
C HIS A 455 -3.23 -25.54 21.11
N GLU A 456 -2.03 -25.31 21.63
CA GLU A 456 -1.42 -26.12 22.67
C GLU A 456 -2.12 -25.79 24.00
N GLN A 457 -2.59 -26.81 24.74
CA GLN A 457 -3.15 -26.57 26.06
C GLN A 457 -2.04 -26.04 26.98
N ILE A 458 -2.24 -24.84 27.53
CA ILE A 458 -1.30 -24.23 28.47
C ILE A 458 -1.24 -25.10 29.74
N THR A 459 -0.21 -25.92 29.90
CA THR A 459 0.11 -26.55 31.18
C THR A 459 0.74 -25.51 32.09
N LEU A 460 -0.04 -24.98 33.04
CA LEU A 460 0.48 -24.13 34.10
C LEU A 460 1.43 -24.96 34.98
N ASN A 461 2.67 -24.50 35.10
CA ASN A 461 3.69 -25.12 35.93
C ASN A 461 3.29 -24.95 37.42
N PRO A 462 3.13 -26.02 38.23
CA PRO A 462 2.65 -25.91 39.61
C PRO A 462 3.65 -25.29 40.59
N GLU A 463 4.89 -25.03 40.15
CA GLU A 463 6.00 -24.63 41.03
C GLU A 463 6.40 -23.15 40.93
N ASP A 464 5.71 -22.34 40.11
CA ASP A 464 5.93 -20.88 40.11
C ASP A 464 5.16 -20.21 41.27
N ASP A 465 5.80 -20.25 42.44
CA ASP A 465 5.61 -19.45 43.66
C ASP A 465 4.37 -18.52 43.73
N GLN A 466 3.27 -19.09 44.23
CA GLN A 466 2.14 -18.36 44.77
C GLN A 466 2.39 -17.96 46.24
N LEU A 467 2.50 -16.66 46.54
CA LEU A 467 1.89 -16.13 47.78
C LEU A 467 1.64 -14.60 47.85
N ALA A 468 1.74 -13.83 46.77
CA ALA A 468 1.60 -12.35 46.87
C ALA A 468 0.70 -11.63 45.85
N GLU A 469 0.19 -12.26 44.78
CA GLU A 469 -0.51 -11.50 43.72
C GLU A 469 -1.93 -12.00 43.39
N TYR A 470 -2.73 -12.35 44.41
CA TYR A 470 -4.15 -12.65 44.24
C TYR A 470 -5.01 -11.38 44.42
N CYS A 471 -5.53 -10.86 43.29
CA CYS A 471 -6.17 -9.55 43.07
C CYS A 471 -5.20 -8.35 43.08
N GLY A 472 -4.08 -8.45 42.34
CA GLY A 472 -3.26 -7.31 41.92
C GLY A 472 -3.97 -6.42 40.88
N ASN A 473 -3.28 -5.37 40.42
CA ASN A 473 -3.76 -4.52 39.33
C ASN A 473 -3.94 -5.43 38.10
N PHE A 474 -5.18 -5.72 37.68
CA PHE A 474 -5.45 -6.53 36.48
C PHE A 474 -4.83 -5.84 35.27
N THR A 475 -3.54 -6.08 35.03
CA THR A 475 -2.91 -5.93 33.75
C THR A 475 -3.25 -7.23 33.06
N PHE A 476 -4.45 -7.31 32.48
CA PHE A 476 -4.59 -8.16 31.30
C PHE A 476 -3.47 -7.69 30.40
N ARG A 477 -2.40 -8.49 30.31
CA ARG A 477 -1.27 -8.23 29.42
C ARG A 477 -1.93 -8.14 28.07
N LYS A 478 -2.20 -6.91 27.63
CA LYS A 478 -2.66 -6.64 26.28
C LYS A 478 -1.65 -7.38 25.41
N PRO A 479 -2.07 -8.40 24.63
CA PRO A 479 -1.16 -9.04 23.71
C PRO A 479 -0.51 -7.90 22.93
N ASN A 480 0.81 -7.79 23.00
CA ASN A 480 1.49 -6.75 22.25
C ASN A 480 1.42 -7.19 20.79
N VAL A 481 0.33 -6.81 20.11
CA VAL A 481 0.08 -7.24 18.75
C VAL A 481 1.14 -6.62 17.86
N GLU A 482 1.98 -7.46 17.27
CA GLU A 482 2.97 -7.02 16.30
C GLU A 482 2.25 -6.76 14.98
N CYS A 483 2.15 -5.49 14.60
CA CYS A 483 1.44 -5.08 13.39
C CYS A 483 2.39 -4.49 12.34
N TYR A 484 2.24 -4.95 11.11
CA TYR A 484 3.01 -4.54 9.94
C TYR A 484 2.09 -4.08 8.80
N PRO A 485 2.46 -3.08 7.99
CA PRO A 485 3.65 -2.25 8.11
C PRO A 485 3.51 -1.26 9.26
N MET A 486 4.62 -1.02 9.96
CA MET A 486 4.65 -0.03 11.03
C MET A 486 4.34 1.38 10.48
N PRO A 487 3.56 2.19 11.21
CA PRO A 487 3.36 3.60 10.91
C PRO A 487 4.71 4.30 10.67
N ASN A 488 4.81 5.00 9.55
CA ASN A 488 6.03 5.68 9.16
C ASN A 488 5.89 7.20 9.34
N ALA A 489 6.98 7.92 9.09
CA ALA A 489 7.01 9.35 9.34
C ALA A 489 6.10 10.17 8.38
N LEU A 490 5.65 9.59 7.26
CA LEU A 490 4.68 10.18 6.32
C LEU A 490 3.22 9.94 6.75
N ASN A 491 2.95 8.79 7.39
CA ASN A 491 1.65 8.36 7.89
C ASN A 491 1.73 7.91 9.37
N PRO A 492 1.94 8.86 10.30
CA PRO A 492 1.93 8.57 11.74
C PRO A 492 0.50 8.31 12.25
N CYS A 493 0.37 7.71 13.44
CA CYS A 493 -0.91 7.49 14.12
C CYS A 493 -1.53 8.75 14.75
N GLU A 494 -0.91 9.91 14.53
CA GLU A 494 -1.44 11.19 14.96
C GLU A 494 -2.50 11.69 13.96
N ASP A 495 -3.33 12.62 14.41
CA ASP A 495 -4.22 13.36 13.51
C ASP A 495 -3.40 14.10 12.43
N VAL A 496 -4.09 14.58 11.38
CA VAL A 496 -3.45 15.27 10.24
C VAL A 496 -2.46 16.35 10.70
N MET A 497 -2.89 17.22 11.63
CA MET A 497 -2.06 18.30 12.19
C MET A 497 -1.20 17.89 13.39
N GLY A 498 -1.63 16.90 14.18
CA GLY A 498 -0.92 16.38 15.36
C GLY A 498 -0.84 17.31 16.60
N TYR A 499 -0.61 18.61 16.41
CA TYR A 499 -0.41 19.57 17.51
C TYR A 499 -1.55 20.57 17.69
N GLN A 500 -1.97 20.80 18.93
CA GLN A 500 -3.05 21.74 19.26
C GLN A 500 -2.70 23.20 18.91
N TRP A 501 -1.46 23.65 19.17
CA TRP A 501 -1.04 25.01 18.81
C TRP A 501 -1.01 25.20 17.28
N LEU A 502 -0.63 24.15 16.54
CA LEU A 502 -0.58 24.19 15.08
C LEU A 502 -1.99 24.32 14.50
N ARG A 503 -2.98 23.63 15.06
CA ARG A 503 -4.40 23.78 14.68
C ARG A 503 -4.88 25.22 14.79
N ILE A 504 -4.64 25.85 15.95
CA ILE A 504 -5.02 27.25 16.18
C ILE A 504 -4.32 28.16 15.16
N ALA A 505 -3.01 27.96 14.95
CA ALA A 505 -2.22 28.74 14.03
C ALA A 505 -2.69 28.62 12.57
N VAL A 506 -3.04 27.40 12.12
CA VAL A 506 -3.53 27.16 10.75
C VAL A 506 -4.86 27.88 10.50
N TRP A 507 -5.81 27.85 11.44
CA TRP A 507 -7.07 28.57 11.28
C TRP A 507 -6.86 30.09 11.12
N ILE A 508 -5.89 30.66 11.83
CA ILE A 508 -5.50 32.08 11.67
C ILE A 508 -4.91 32.32 10.27
N VAL A 509 -3.98 31.47 9.83
CA VAL A 509 -3.35 31.58 8.50
C VAL A 509 -4.39 31.45 7.39
N VAL A 510 -5.31 30.49 7.49
CA VAL A 510 -6.42 30.28 6.55
C VAL A 510 -7.29 31.53 6.46
N ALA A 511 -7.71 32.09 7.60
CA ALA A 511 -8.54 33.29 7.62
C ALA A 511 -7.84 34.47 6.94
N LEU A 512 -6.56 34.72 7.29
CA LEU A 512 -5.79 35.82 6.72
C LEU A 512 -5.52 35.64 5.21
N ALA A 513 -5.20 34.42 4.77
CA ALA A 513 -4.92 34.11 3.38
C ALA A 513 -6.19 34.22 2.52
N VAL A 514 -7.32 33.64 2.93
CA VAL A 514 -8.57 33.69 2.17
C VAL A 514 -9.12 35.12 2.12
N VAL A 515 -9.27 35.78 3.28
CA VAL A 515 -9.83 37.14 3.34
C VAL A 515 -8.93 38.14 2.63
N GLY A 516 -7.62 38.06 2.86
CA GLY A 516 -6.64 38.97 2.26
C GLY A 516 -6.62 38.87 0.73
N ASN A 517 -6.54 37.66 0.18
CA ASN A 517 -6.47 37.46 -1.27
C ASN A 517 -7.81 37.74 -1.97
N VAL A 518 -8.95 37.40 -1.35
CA VAL A 518 -10.28 37.80 -1.86
C VAL A 518 -10.42 39.31 -1.90
N ALA A 519 -9.97 40.03 -0.86
CA ALA A 519 -9.99 41.48 -0.83
C ALA A 519 -9.13 42.08 -1.95
N VAL A 520 -7.91 41.56 -2.15
CA VAL A 520 -7.01 42.00 -3.24
C VAL A 520 -7.65 41.80 -4.61
N LEU A 521 -8.21 40.62 -4.88
CA LEU A 521 -8.91 40.33 -6.14
C LEU A 521 -10.10 41.26 -6.32
N THR A 522 -10.90 41.48 -5.28
CA THR A 522 -12.06 42.37 -5.33
C THR A 522 -11.66 43.80 -5.66
N VAL A 523 -10.61 44.35 -5.02
CA VAL A 523 -10.12 45.71 -5.28
C VAL A 523 -9.60 45.85 -6.70
N ILE A 524 -8.80 44.90 -7.18
CA ILE A 524 -8.20 44.95 -8.51
C ILE A 524 -9.27 44.81 -9.61
N LEU A 525 -10.24 43.90 -9.44
CA LEU A 525 -11.27 43.63 -10.45
C LEU A 525 -12.38 44.69 -10.47
N SER A 526 -12.68 45.34 -9.33
CA SER A 526 -13.76 46.34 -9.23
C SER A 526 -13.41 47.70 -9.84
N ILE A 527 -12.13 47.97 -10.08
CA ILE A 527 -11.66 49.26 -10.59
C ILE A 527 -11.27 49.09 -12.06
N LYS A 528 -12.18 49.51 -12.95
CA LYS A 528 -11.85 49.72 -14.36
C LYS A 528 -10.81 50.84 -14.47
N SER A 529 -9.55 50.45 -14.60
CA SER A 529 -8.45 51.35 -14.98
C SER A 529 -8.41 51.43 -16.51
N GLU A 530 -8.38 52.64 -17.07
CA GLU A 530 -8.23 52.86 -18.53
C GLU A 530 -6.92 52.29 -19.08
N ASN A 531 -5.91 52.05 -18.22
CA ASN A 531 -4.67 51.37 -18.58
C ASN A 531 -4.40 50.21 -17.61
N ALA A 532 -4.57 48.96 -18.07
CA ALA A 532 -4.15 47.77 -17.32
C ALA A 532 -2.62 47.68 -17.30
N SER A 533 -2.01 47.82 -16.11
CA SER A 533 -0.56 47.74 -15.95
C SER A 533 -0.11 46.29 -15.72
N VAL A 534 1.06 45.93 -16.24
CA VAL A 534 1.65 44.59 -16.08
C VAL A 534 1.76 44.18 -14.60
N PRO A 535 2.21 45.03 -13.65
CA PRO A 535 2.26 44.63 -12.25
C PRO A 535 0.89 44.33 -11.65
N ARG A 536 -0.18 45.05 -12.04
CA ARG A 536 -1.55 44.76 -11.58
C ARG A 536 -2.04 43.41 -12.11
N PHE A 537 -1.74 43.11 -13.37
CA PHE A 537 -2.04 41.81 -13.98
C PHE A 537 -1.34 40.65 -13.26
N LEU A 538 -0.04 40.79 -12.97
CA LEU A 538 0.73 39.76 -12.24
C LEU A 538 0.25 39.60 -10.79
N MET A 539 -0.05 40.69 -10.08
CA MET A 539 -0.60 40.62 -8.72
C MET A 539 -1.96 39.92 -8.66
N CYS A 540 -2.80 40.06 -9.70
CA CYS A 540 -4.07 39.35 -9.79
C CYS A 540 -3.86 37.82 -9.87
N HIS A 541 -2.92 37.37 -10.71
CA HIS A 541 -2.59 35.95 -10.81
C HIS A 541 -1.96 35.39 -9.54
N LEU A 542 -1.11 36.17 -8.86
CA LEU A 542 -0.54 35.77 -7.58
C LEU A 542 -1.62 35.62 -6.50
N ALA A 543 -2.51 36.62 -6.36
CA ALA A 543 -3.61 36.56 -5.41
C ALA A 543 -4.57 35.40 -5.69
N PHE A 544 -4.77 35.02 -6.96
CA PHE A 544 -5.52 33.83 -7.33
C PHE A 544 -4.81 32.54 -6.88
N ALA A 545 -3.51 32.40 -7.15
CA ALA A 545 -2.73 31.24 -6.73
C ALA A 545 -2.72 31.08 -5.20
N ASP A 546 -2.53 32.18 -4.48
CA ASP A 546 -2.52 32.22 -3.01
C ASP A 546 -3.90 31.95 -2.41
N LEU A 547 -4.99 32.35 -3.08
CA LEU A 547 -6.34 31.95 -2.72
C LEU A 547 -6.53 30.43 -2.86
N CYS A 548 -6.05 29.82 -3.95
CA CYS A 548 -6.09 28.37 -4.11
C CYS A 548 -5.31 27.65 -2.99
N LEU A 549 -4.15 28.18 -2.57
CA LEU A 549 -3.40 27.64 -1.43
C LEU A 549 -4.19 27.79 -0.11
N GLY A 550 -4.86 28.92 0.10
CA GLY A 550 -5.74 29.15 1.24
C GLY A 550 -6.92 28.16 1.30
N LEU A 551 -7.54 27.86 0.15
CA LEU A 551 -8.62 26.87 0.04
C LEU A 551 -8.12 25.44 0.30
N TYR A 552 -6.92 25.09 -0.15
CA TYR A 552 -6.27 23.83 0.20
C TYR A 552 -6.12 23.69 1.73
N LEU A 553 -5.59 24.72 2.41
CA LEU A 553 -5.42 24.66 3.86
C LEU A 553 -6.75 24.63 4.62
N LEU A 554 -7.77 25.33 4.11
CA LEU A 554 -9.13 25.26 4.66
C LEU A 554 -9.66 23.82 4.59
N LEU A 555 -9.42 23.11 3.48
CA LEU A 555 -9.83 21.71 3.32
C LEU A 555 -9.10 20.80 4.33
N ILE A 556 -7.78 20.94 4.48
CA ILE A 556 -7.00 20.17 5.46
C ILE A 556 -7.46 20.47 6.90
N ALA A 557 -7.66 21.74 7.25
CA ALA A 557 -8.13 22.15 8.57
C ALA A 557 -9.55 21.65 8.89
N SER A 558 -10.42 21.58 7.86
CA SER A 558 -11.78 21.06 8.00
C SER A 558 -11.78 19.55 8.27
N ILE A 559 -10.93 18.79 7.58
CA ILE A 559 -10.81 17.35 7.80
C ILE A 559 -10.19 17.04 9.16
N ASP A 560 -9.12 17.75 9.55
CA ASP A 560 -8.52 17.60 10.88
C ASP A 560 -9.52 17.89 12.01
N ALA A 561 -10.41 18.88 11.82
CA ALA A 561 -11.49 19.16 12.76
C ALA A 561 -12.58 18.08 12.76
N HIS A 562 -12.94 17.52 11.60
CA HIS A 562 -13.94 16.47 11.48
C HIS A 562 -13.48 15.14 12.08
N SER A 563 -12.22 14.76 11.85
CA SER A 563 -11.65 13.48 12.25
C SER A 563 -10.86 13.58 13.56
N MET A 564 -11.12 14.59 14.38
CA MET A 564 -10.29 14.91 15.55
C MET A 564 -10.28 13.75 16.55
N GLY A 565 -9.09 13.21 16.83
CA GLY A 565 -8.89 12.12 17.78
C GLY A 565 -9.14 10.71 17.21
N GLU A 566 -9.74 10.60 16.02
CA GLU A 566 -10.10 9.32 15.39
C GLU A 566 -9.65 9.26 13.91
N TYR A 567 -8.66 10.07 13.50
CA TYR A 567 -8.25 10.20 12.10
C TYR A 567 -7.99 8.88 11.39
N PHE A 568 -7.34 7.92 12.05
CA PHE A 568 -6.99 6.64 11.42
C PHE A 568 -8.21 5.78 11.02
N ASN A 569 -9.40 6.02 11.61
CA ASN A 569 -10.65 5.38 11.18
C ASN A 569 -11.18 5.99 9.87
N TYR A 570 -10.89 7.27 9.62
CA TYR A 570 -11.29 8.01 8.42
C TYR A 570 -10.17 8.15 7.38
N ALA A 571 -8.96 7.67 7.69
CA ALA A 571 -7.76 7.87 6.88
C ALA A 571 -7.92 7.28 5.47
N PHE A 572 -8.58 6.13 5.34
CA PHE A 572 -8.84 5.52 4.04
C PHE A 572 -9.70 6.42 3.14
N ASP A 573 -10.87 6.83 3.63
CA ASP A 573 -11.81 7.64 2.87
C ASP A 573 -11.25 9.04 2.56
N TRP A 574 -10.37 9.57 3.43
CA TRP A 574 -9.65 10.81 3.16
C TRP A 574 -8.57 10.61 2.08
N GLN A 575 -7.57 9.76 2.33
CA GLN A 575 -6.38 9.62 1.48
C GLN A 575 -6.72 9.12 0.07
N TYR A 576 -7.57 8.10 -0.04
CA TYR A 576 -7.94 7.50 -1.33
C TYR A 576 -9.20 8.11 -1.96
N GLY A 577 -9.93 8.93 -1.20
CA GLY A 577 -11.12 9.63 -1.68
C GLY A 577 -10.82 10.80 -2.60
N LEU A 578 -11.91 11.45 -3.06
CA LEU A 578 -11.82 12.63 -3.93
C LEU A 578 -11.23 13.85 -3.20
N GLY A 579 -11.44 13.95 -1.89
CA GLY A 579 -10.97 15.07 -1.08
C GLY A 579 -9.45 15.26 -1.17
N CYS A 580 -8.68 14.19 -0.97
CA CYS A 580 -7.23 14.26 -1.05
C CYS A 580 -6.71 14.51 -2.47
N LYS A 581 -7.40 13.98 -3.50
CA LYS A 581 -7.07 14.25 -4.91
C LYS A 581 -7.25 15.74 -5.26
N VAL A 582 -8.34 16.35 -4.81
CA VAL A 582 -8.59 17.79 -4.99
C VAL A 582 -7.58 18.62 -4.18
N ALA A 583 -7.31 18.25 -2.93
CA ALA A 583 -6.33 18.91 -2.07
C ALA A 583 -4.93 18.90 -2.71
N GLY A 584 -4.47 17.72 -3.16
CA GLY A 584 -3.19 17.52 -3.80
C GLY A 584 -3.04 18.29 -5.11
N PHE A 585 -4.09 18.29 -5.95
CA PHE A 585 -4.12 19.12 -7.15
C PHE A 585 -3.99 20.61 -6.80
N LEU A 586 -4.82 21.11 -5.88
CA LEU A 586 -4.83 22.52 -5.48
C LEU A 586 -3.48 22.98 -4.93
N THR A 587 -2.85 22.22 -4.04
CA THR A 587 -1.56 22.63 -3.45
C THR A 587 -0.42 22.64 -4.48
N VAL A 588 -0.33 21.62 -5.34
CA VAL A 588 0.71 21.58 -6.39
C VAL A 588 0.47 22.67 -7.44
N PHE A 589 -0.76 22.85 -7.89
CA PHE A 589 -1.13 23.89 -8.85
C PHE A 589 -0.86 25.30 -8.29
N ALA A 590 -1.38 25.59 -7.09
CA ALA A 590 -1.24 26.90 -6.45
C ALA A 590 0.23 27.27 -6.22
N SER A 591 1.03 26.31 -5.74
CA SER A 591 2.43 26.55 -5.46
C SER A 591 3.27 26.82 -6.70
N HIS A 592 3.09 26.03 -7.76
CA HIS A 592 3.86 26.21 -8.99
C HIS A 592 3.46 27.52 -9.68
N LEU A 593 2.16 27.84 -9.70
CA LEU A 593 1.69 29.10 -10.27
C LEU A 593 2.19 30.30 -9.45
N SER A 594 2.17 30.22 -8.11
CA SER A 594 2.66 31.27 -7.22
C SER A 594 4.16 31.52 -7.41
N VAL A 595 5.01 30.48 -7.36
CA VAL A 595 6.47 30.58 -7.57
C VAL A 595 6.80 31.11 -8.96
N PHE A 596 6.12 30.64 -10.00
CA PHE A 596 6.30 31.13 -11.35
C PHE A 596 5.94 32.63 -11.46
N THR A 597 4.78 33.01 -10.92
CA THR A 597 4.31 34.41 -10.93
C THR A 597 5.27 35.32 -10.16
N LEU A 598 5.74 34.89 -8.99
CA LEU A 598 6.75 35.60 -8.20
C LEU A 598 8.03 35.80 -9.00
N THR A 599 8.51 34.77 -9.70
CA THR A 599 9.70 34.88 -10.55
C THR A 599 9.52 35.93 -11.64
N VAL A 600 8.35 35.95 -12.30
CA VAL A 600 8.03 36.94 -13.33
C VAL A 600 7.92 38.35 -12.73
N ILE A 601 7.29 38.51 -11.56
CA ILE A 601 7.26 39.79 -10.83
C ILE A 601 8.68 40.26 -10.52
N THR A 602 9.53 39.39 -9.99
CA THR A 602 10.92 39.72 -9.67
C THR A 602 11.72 40.15 -10.90
N ILE A 603 11.59 39.44 -12.02
CA ILE A 603 12.27 39.80 -13.28
C ILE A 603 11.76 41.15 -13.81
N GLU A 604 10.44 41.38 -13.78
CA GLU A 604 9.85 42.67 -14.19
C GLU A 604 10.37 43.82 -13.33
N ARG A 605 10.45 43.63 -12.01
CA ARG A 605 11.00 44.61 -11.07
C ARG A 605 12.48 44.85 -11.29
N TRP A 606 13.26 43.79 -11.47
CA TRP A 606 14.69 43.92 -11.76
C TRP A 606 14.92 44.70 -13.07
N PHE A 607 14.18 44.37 -14.13
CA PHE A 607 14.31 45.05 -15.41
C PHE A 607 13.91 46.52 -15.34
N THR A 608 12.82 46.85 -14.65
CA THR A 608 12.33 48.23 -14.53
C THR A 608 13.25 49.12 -13.69
N ILE A 609 13.87 48.56 -12.63
CA ILE A 609 14.79 49.30 -11.75
C ILE A 609 16.16 49.45 -12.40
N THR A 610 16.78 48.37 -12.88
CA THR A 610 18.16 48.41 -13.40
C THR A 610 18.28 49.05 -14.77
N ARG A 611 17.21 49.01 -15.59
CA ARG A 611 17.19 49.57 -16.96
C ARG A 611 16.22 50.73 -17.11
N ALA A 612 16.03 51.52 -16.04
CA ALA A 612 15.12 52.66 -16.00
C ALA A 612 15.28 53.65 -17.18
N MET A 613 16.47 53.72 -17.81
CA MET A 613 16.77 54.61 -18.95
C MET A 613 16.35 54.10 -20.35
N TYR A 614 15.87 52.86 -20.51
CA TYR A 614 15.42 52.33 -21.83
C TYR A 614 13.91 52.03 -21.85
N LEU A 615 13.09 53.08 -22.01
CA LEU A 615 11.61 52.99 -22.02
C LEU A 615 11.03 52.00 -23.06
N ASN A 616 11.70 51.80 -24.20
CA ASN A 616 11.20 50.98 -25.32
C ASN A 616 11.30 49.45 -25.12
N LYS A 617 11.94 48.97 -24.04
CA LYS A 617 12.11 47.53 -23.78
C LYS A 617 11.30 46.99 -22.60
N ARG A 618 10.38 47.78 -22.02
CA ARG A 618 9.52 47.32 -20.92
C ARG A 618 8.60 46.17 -21.34
N LEU A 619 8.34 45.24 -20.43
CA LEU A 619 7.42 44.13 -20.65
C LEU A 619 6.03 44.71 -20.97
N LYS A 620 5.48 44.36 -22.13
CA LYS A 620 4.12 44.76 -22.52
C LYS A 620 3.10 43.78 -21.96
N LEU A 621 1.86 44.22 -21.76
CA LEU A 621 0.78 43.38 -21.22
C LEU A 621 0.55 42.10 -22.05
N HIS A 622 0.57 42.20 -23.38
CA HIS A 622 0.47 41.03 -24.26
C HIS A 622 1.60 40.01 -24.03
N GLN A 623 2.84 40.49 -23.87
CA GLN A 623 3.99 39.61 -23.60
C GLN A 623 3.85 38.96 -22.22
N ALA A 624 3.45 39.73 -21.20
CA ALA A 624 3.17 39.21 -19.87
C ALA A 624 2.07 38.14 -19.89
N ALA A 625 1.00 38.34 -20.68
CA ALA A 625 -0.09 37.38 -20.81
C ALA A 625 0.37 36.05 -21.44
N VAL A 626 1.21 36.11 -22.48
CA VAL A 626 1.78 34.89 -23.10
C VAL A 626 2.71 34.15 -22.13
N ILE A 627 3.54 34.87 -21.37
CA ILE A 627 4.42 34.27 -20.33
C ILE A 627 3.57 33.65 -19.22
N MET A 628 2.51 34.31 -18.77
CA MET A 628 1.63 33.75 -17.76
C MET A 628 0.90 32.51 -18.27
N LEU A 629 0.44 32.52 -19.52
CA LEU A 629 -0.23 31.35 -20.12
C LEU A 629 0.67 30.10 -20.08
N SER A 630 1.97 30.23 -20.33
CA SER A 630 2.89 29.08 -20.21
C SER A 630 3.05 28.60 -18.76
N GLY A 631 3.09 29.52 -17.80
CA GLY A 631 3.09 29.19 -16.37
C GLY A 631 1.83 28.44 -15.92
N TRP A 632 0.66 28.83 -16.44
CA TRP A 632 -0.60 28.14 -16.20
C TRP A 632 -0.59 26.72 -16.77
N ILE A 633 -0.20 26.56 -18.05
CA ILE A 633 -0.11 25.24 -18.70
C ILE A 633 0.85 24.34 -17.93
N TYR A 634 2.02 24.84 -17.55
CA TYR A 634 3.01 24.08 -16.77
C TYR A 634 2.45 23.66 -15.39
N SER A 635 1.81 24.58 -14.66
CA SER A 635 1.29 24.30 -13.32
C SER A 635 0.14 23.27 -13.37
N ILE A 636 -0.75 23.38 -14.36
CA ILE A 636 -1.83 22.39 -14.58
C ILE A 636 -1.24 21.04 -14.97
N PHE A 637 -0.26 21.02 -15.87
CA PHE A 637 0.39 19.79 -16.28
C PHE A 637 1.00 19.07 -15.07
N MET A 638 1.86 19.74 -14.29
CA MET A 638 2.54 19.16 -13.13
C MET A 638 1.58 18.72 -12.00
N SER A 639 0.47 19.43 -11.80
CA SER A 639 -0.56 19.04 -10.82
C SER A 639 -1.50 17.94 -11.32
N SER A 640 -1.61 17.73 -12.63
CA SER A 640 -2.44 16.66 -13.19
C SER A 640 -1.74 15.28 -13.20
N LEU A 641 -0.40 15.24 -13.23
CA LEU A 641 0.35 13.98 -13.36
C LEU A 641 0.00 12.92 -12.28
N PRO A 642 -0.12 13.26 -10.98
CA PRO A 642 -0.51 12.27 -9.97
C PRO A 642 -1.95 11.78 -10.06
N LEU A 643 -2.82 12.48 -10.81
CA LEU A 643 -4.19 12.01 -11.09
C LEU A 643 -4.19 10.92 -12.18
N PHE A 644 -3.14 10.84 -13.01
CA PHE A 644 -2.96 9.82 -14.05
C PHE A 644 -2.04 8.67 -13.60
N GLY A 645 -1.70 8.59 -12.31
CA GLY A 645 -0.92 7.48 -11.75
C GLY A 645 0.60 7.66 -11.78
N ILE A 646 1.11 8.87 -12.07
CA ILE A 646 2.54 9.20 -11.90
C ILE A 646 2.71 9.86 -10.53
N SER A 647 3.33 9.15 -9.58
CA SER A 647 3.19 9.42 -8.13
C SER A 647 1.74 9.35 -7.67
N ASN A 648 1.49 9.65 -6.40
CA ASN A 648 0.15 9.59 -5.82
C ASN A 648 -0.03 10.62 -4.70
N TYR A 649 -1.16 11.31 -4.70
CA TYR A 649 -1.53 12.22 -3.61
C TYR A 649 -1.89 11.47 -2.32
N SER A 650 -2.35 10.22 -2.43
CA SER A 650 -2.83 9.41 -1.31
C SER A 650 -1.70 8.94 -0.37
N SER A 651 -0.44 9.12 -0.74
CA SER A 651 0.70 8.56 0.01
C SER A 651 0.97 9.27 1.33
N THR A 652 0.48 10.49 1.51
CA THR A 652 0.64 11.28 2.73
C THR A 652 -0.70 11.81 3.24
N SER A 653 -0.85 11.98 4.56
CA SER A 653 -2.07 12.54 5.17
C SER A 653 -2.41 13.97 4.72
N ILE A 654 -1.40 14.72 4.27
CA ILE A 654 -1.53 16.11 3.77
C ILE A 654 -1.63 16.20 2.24
N CYS A 655 -1.75 15.06 1.55
CA CYS A 655 -2.02 14.99 0.11
C CYS A 655 -0.91 15.52 -0.79
N LEU A 656 0.35 15.44 -0.36
CA LEU A 656 1.51 15.75 -1.18
C LEU A 656 2.01 14.50 -1.93
N PRO A 657 2.38 14.64 -3.21
CA PRO A 657 2.87 13.52 -4.01
C PRO A 657 4.32 13.25 -3.61
N MET A 658 4.51 12.29 -2.69
CA MET A 658 5.82 11.93 -2.13
C MET A 658 6.11 10.43 -2.30
N GLU A 659 5.31 9.73 -3.11
CA GLU A 659 5.51 8.32 -3.43
C GLU A 659 6.79 8.12 -4.25
N LYS A 660 7.56 7.09 -3.92
CA LYS A 660 8.76 6.67 -4.67
C LYS A 660 8.72 5.15 -4.87
N ARG A 661 7.96 4.68 -5.85
CA ARG A 661 7.97 3.26 -6.28
C ARG A 661 8.80 3.09 -7.54
N ASP A 662 8.50 3.92 -8.53
CA ASP A 662 9.03 3.77 -9.88
C ASP A 662 10.04 4.88 -10.27
N ILE A 663 10.71 4.66 -11.40
CA ILE A 663 11.62 5.64 -12.00
C ILE A 663 10.85 6.92 -12.38
N PHE A 664 9.61 6.78 -12.86
CA PHE A 664 8.76 7.92 -13.22
C PHE A 664 8.39 8.77 -12.00
N ASP A 665 8.11 8.16 -10.85
CA ASP A 665 7.85 8.88 -9.59
C ASP A 665 9.08 9.69 -9.18
N SER A 666 10.25 9.07 -9.25
CA SER A 666 11.52 9.73 -8.92
C SER A 666 11.80 10.91 -9.85
N LEU A 667 11.57 10.74 -11.16
CA LEU A 667 11.74 11.81 -12.15
C LEU A 667 10.78 12.97 -11.90
N TYR A 668 9.52 12.68 -11.59
CA TYR A 668 8.50 13.68 -11.24
C TYR A 668 8.93 14.51 -10.03
N LEU A 669 9.36 13.86 -8.94
CA LEU A 669 9.83 14.53 -7.73
C LEU A 669 11.06 15.41 -8.00
N VAL A 670 12.03 14.91 -8.77
CA VAL A 670 13.22 15.66 -9.17
C VAL A 670 12.84 16.87 -10.02
N LEU A 671 11.89 16.73 -10.94
CA LEU A 671 11.43 17.84 -11.78
C LEU A 671 10.75 18.92 -10.95
N ILE A 672 9.84 18.56 -10.04
CA ILE A 672 9.18 19.52 -9.14
C ILE A 672 10.20 20.25 -8.27
N LEU A 673 11.06 19.52 -7.57
CA LEU A 673 12.04 20.11 -6.66
C LEU A 673 13.07 20.94 -7.43
N GLY A 674 13.52 20.46 -8.59
CA GLY A 674 14.47 21.13 -9.47
C GLY A 674 13.94 22.43 -10.06
N CYS A 675 12.70 22.44 -10.57
CA CYS A 675 12.07 23.66 -11.09
C CYS A 675 11.90 24.72 -10.01
N ASN A 676 11.47 24.32 -8.81
CA ASN A 676 11.39 25.23 -7.66
C ASN A 676 12.76 25.80 -7.28
N PHE A 677 13.79 24.94 -7.19
CA PHE A 677 15.16 25.38 -6.91
C PHE A 677 15.71 26.38 -7.94
N MET A 678 15.44 26.12 -9.23
CA MET A 678 15.82 27.02 -10.32
C MET A 678 15.14 28.39 -10.20
N ALA A 679 13.83 28.41 -9.89
CA ALA A 679 13.09 29.64 -9.66
C ALA A 679 13.69 30.46 -8.49
N PHE A 680 13.98 29.82 -7.35
CA PHE A 680 14.63 30.49 -6.22
C PHE A 680 15.99 31.06 -6.56
N THR A 681 16.79 30.34 -7.35
CA THR A 681 18.11 30.81 -7.79
C THR A 681 17.99 32.07 -8.66
N ILE A 682 17.04 32.08 -9.60
CA ILE A 682 16.77 33.25 -10.45
C ILE A 682 16.33 34.44 -9.60
N ILE A 683 15.39 34.22 -8.68
CA ILE A 683 14.89 35.25 -7.75
C ILE A 683 16.05 35.84 -6.94
N ALA A 684 16.90 34.99 -6.35
CA ALA A 684 18.05 35.41 -5.56
C ALA A 684 19.06 36.25 -6.37
N ILE A 685 19.39 35.83 -7.59
CA ILE A 685 20.30 36.58 -8.48
C ILE A 685 19.71 37.95 -8.84
N CYS A 686 18.43 38.00 -9.22
CA CYS A 686 17.76 39.25 -9.55
C CYS A 686 17.78 40.22 -8.36
N TYR A 687 17.56 39.72 -7.15
CA TYR A 687 17.60 40.55 -5.94
C TYR A 687 18.99 41.03 -5.57
N ALA A 688 20.02 40.19 -5.70
CA ALA A 688 21.40 40.61 -5.51
C ALA A 688 21.75 41.77 -6.46
N GLN A 689 21.33 41.68 -7.72
CA GLN A 689 21.55 42.74 -8.71
C GLN A 689 20.75 44.02 -8.43
N ILE A 690 19.48 43.92 -8.01
CA ILE A 690 18.69 45.09 -7.55
C ILE A 690 19.40 45.78 -6.39
N TYR A 691 19.84 45.01 -5.39
CA TYR A 691 20.51 45.56 -4.20
C TYR A 691 21.80 46.29 -4.54
N ILE A 692 22.64 45.70 -5.41
CA ILE A 692 23.88 46.34 -5.89
C ILE A 692 23.56 47.64 -6.64
N SER A 693 22.56 47.62 -7.53
CA SER A 693 22.14 48.81 -8.30
C SER A 693 21.68 49.95 -7.38
N LEU A 694 20.90 49.65 -6.34
CA LEU A 694 20.44 50.64 -5.36
C LEU A 694 21.58 51.16 -4.46
N GLY A 695 22.53 50.30 -4.11
CA GLY A 695 23.74 50.68 -3.37
C GLY A 695 24.65 51.63 -4.14
N HIS A 696 24.71 51.49 -5.46
CA HIS A 696 25.45 52.40 -6.34
C HIS A 696 24.81 53.80 -6.40
N GLU A 697 23.48 53.87 -6.60
CA GLU A 697 22.74 55.14 -6.65
C GLU A 697 22.76 55.89 -5.31
N THR A 698 22.61 55.18 -4.18
CA THR A 698 22.70 55.79 -2.84
C THR A 698 24.09 56.35 -2.49
N ARG A 699 25.17 55.85 -3.10
CA ARG A 699 26.53 56.40 -2.93
C ARG A 699 26.76 57.67 -3.76
N HIS A 700 26.12 57.80 -4.92
CA HIS A 700 26.28 58.96 -5.81
C HIS A 700 25.25 60.07 -5.57
N ALA A 701 24.08 59.77 -5.00
CA ALA A 701 23.00 60.72 -4.74
C ALA A 701 23.02 61.34 -3.32
N ARG A 702 24.21 61.57 -2.74
CA ARG A 702 24.35 62.02 -1.35
C ARG A 702 23.71 63.39 -1.05
N ASP A 703 23.35 64.19 -2.05
CA ASP A 703 22.88 65.56 -1.81
C ASP A 703 21.50 65.97 -2.32
N ASN A 704 20.67 65.15 -3.00
CA ASN A 704 19.32 65.62 -3.37
C ASN A 704 18.25 64.51 -3.51
N ILE A 705 17.12 64.72 -2.81
CA ILE A 705 15.79 64.08 -2.90
C ILE A 705 15.53 62.87 -1.95
N PRO A 706 14.96 63.12 -0.75
CA PRO A 706 14.54 62.10 0.22
C PRO A 706 13.37 61.19 -0.21
N GLY A 707 12.69 61.50 -1.32
CA GLY A 707 11.43 60.85 -1.74
C GLY A 707 11.61 59.51 -2.48
N GLU A 708 12.63 59.36 -3.31
CA GLU A 708 12.80 58.20 -4.20
C GLU A 708 13.41 56.98 -3.48
N ILE A 709 14.31 57.22 -2.52
CA ILE A 709 14.91 56.18 -1.65
C ILE A 709 13.83 55.44 -0.83
N SER A 710 12.75 56.12 -0.48
CA SER A 710 11.61 55.53 0.25
C SER A 710 10.86 54.49 -0.57
N ILE A 711 10.80 54.64 -1.89
CA ILE A 711 10.02 53.77 -2.79
C ILE A 711 10.80 52.48 -3.07
N ALA A 712 12.11 52.59 -3.33
CA ALA A 712 12.99 51.44 -3.53
C ALA A 712 13.08 50.55 -2.28
N LYS A 713 13.19 51.13 -1.07
CA LYS A 713 13.21 50.39 0.21
C LYS A 713 11.91 49.60 0.45
N LYS A 714 10.76 50.15 0.04
CA LYS A 714 9.45 49.48 0.11
C LYS A 714 9.35 48.30 -0.86
N MET A 715 9.91 48.42 -2.06
CA MET A 715 9.96 47.31 -3.03
C MET A 715 10.91 46.19 -2.55
N THR A 716 12.06 46.52 -1.95
CA THR A 716 13.01 45.54 -1.40
C THR A 716 12.45 44.78 -0.18
N LEU A 717 11.60 45.43 0.64
CA LEU A 717 10.97 44.76 1.80
C LEU A 717 9.98 43.68 1.36
N LEU A 718 9.15 43.95 0.35
CA LEU A 718 8.21 42.98 -0.22
C LEU A 718 8.93 41.73 -0.75
N VAL A 719 10.04 42.00 -1.43
CA VAL A 719 10.97 41.03 -1.99
C VAL A 719 11.65 40.15 -0.93
N PHE A 720 12.04 40.73 0.21
CA PHE A 720 12.72 40.04 1.30
C PHE A 720 11.79 39.09 2.07
N THR A 721 10.53 39.48 2.27
CA THR A 721 9.54 38.61 2.92
C THR A 721 9.34 37.31 2.16
N ASN A 722 9.34 37.37 0.83
CA ASN A 722 9.18 36.17 0.02
C ASN A 722 10.42 35.26 0.14
N PHE A 723 11.63 35.82 0.14
CA PHE A 723 12.82 34.99 0.41
C PHE A 723 12.80 34.35 1.80
N THR A 724 12.41 35.07 2.85
CA THR A 724 12.41 34.55 4.22
C THR A 724 11.37 33.44 4.45
N CYS A 725 10.23 33.50 3.77
CA CYS A 725 9.23 32.43 3.83
C CYS A 725 9.65 31.16 3.08
N TRP A 726 10.43 31.30 1.99
CA TRP A 726 10.84 30.16 1.15
C TRP A 726 12.21 29.56 1.51
N ALA A 727 13.08 30.32 2.17
CA ALA A 727 14.44 29.87 2.55
C ALA A 727 14.47 28.59 3.42
N PRO A 728 13.58 28.41 4.43
CA PRO A 728 13.55 27.17 5.21
C PRO A 728 13.25 25.95 4.34
N ILE A 729 12.26 26.04 3.43
CA ILE A 729 11.87 24.93 2.55
C ILE A 729 13.02 24.58 1.59
N ALA A 730 13.67 25.58 1.00
CA ALA A 730 14.81 25.37 0.12
C ALA A 730 15.99 24.70 0.85
N PHE A 731 16.31 25.15 2.07
CA PHE A 731 17.38 24.58 2.89
C PHE A 731 17.10 23.11 3.26
N PHE A 732 15.89 22.80 3.75
CA PHE A 732 15.53 21.42 4.10
C PHE A 732 15.36 20.52 2.88
N GLY A 733 14.89 21.06 1.75
CA GLY A 733 14.84 20.34 0.47
C GLY A 733 16.24 19.97 -0.03
N LEU A 734 17.21 20.88 0.05
CA LEU A 734 18.60 20.62 -0.35
C LEU A 734 19.29 19.57 0.53
N THR A 735 19.08 19.63 1.83
CA THR A 735 19.68 18.65 2.77
C THR A 735 19.08 17.25 2.59
N ALA A 736 17.78 17.16 2.27
CA ALA A 736 17.16 15.90 1.87
C ALA A 736 17.73 15.34 0.56
N LEU A 737 17.95 16.18 -0.46
CA LEU A 737 18.59 15.77 -1.73
C LEU A 737 20.05 15.35 -1.56
N ALA A 738 20.77 15.97 -0.62
CA ALA A 738 22.15 15.61 -0.29
C ALA A 738 22.26 14.29 0.52
N GLY A 739 21.14 13.64 0.84
CA GLY A 739 21.10 12.40 1.60
C GLY A 739 21.11 12.56 3.12
N TYR A 740 21.00 13.80 3.63
CA TYR A 740 21.06 14.12 5.06
C TYR A 740 19.81 14.90 5.51
N PRO A 741 18.63 14.27 5.65
CA PRO A 741 17.44 14.96 6.11
C PRO A 741 17.61 15.42 7.57
N LEU A 742 17.83 16.72 7.79
CA LEU A 742 18.06 17.32 9.12
C LEU A 742 16.78 17.42 9.98
N ILE A 743 15.61 17.19 9.38
CA ILE A 743 14.31 17.23 10.06
C ILE A 743 13.58 15.91 9.83
N ASN A 744 13.09 15.31 10.92
CA ASN A 744 12.17 14.17 10.87
C ASN A 744 10.86 14.59 10.19
N VAL A 745 10.29 13.73 9.34
CA VAL A 745 9.09 14.04 8.54
C VAL A 745 7.92 14.56 9.38
N THR A 746 7.73 14.07 10.61
CA THR A 746 6.73 14.58 11.56
C THR A 746 6.93 16.06 11.87
N LYS A 747 8.18 16.52 12.03
CA LYS A 747 8.52 17.93 12.24
C LYS A 747 8.51 18.73 10.94
N SER A 748 8.69 18.09 9.78
CA SER A 748 8.51 18.73 8.47
C SER A 748 7.07 19.21 8.23
N LYS A 749 6.06 18.61 8.90
CA LYS A 749 4.67 19.10 8.88
C LYS A 749 4.57 20.57 9.29
N ILE A 750 5.34 20.99 10.30
CA ILE A 750 5.37 22.39 10.75
C ILE A 750 5.84 23.30 9.61
N LEU A 751 6.87 22.90 8.87
CA LEU A 751 7.37 23.69 7.75
C LEU A 751 6.38 23.75 6.59
N LEU A 752 5.76 22.62 6.24
CA LEU A 752 4.88 22.50 5.08
C LEU A 752 3.46 23.04 5.32
N VAL A 753 2.97 22.99 6.55
CA VAL A 753 1.60 23.42 6.87
C VAL A 753 1.57 24.82 7.46
N PHE A 754 2.62 25.25 8.17
CA PHE A 754 2.67 26.58 8.78
C PHE A 754 3.56 27.54 8.00
N PHE A 755 4.85 27.25 7.80
CA PHE A 755 5.76 28.21 7.19
C PHE A 755 5.53 28.41 5.69
N TYR A 756 5.25 27.32 4.99
CA TYR A 756 5.05 27.33 3.55
C TYR A 756 3.90 28.25 3.11
N PRO A 757 2.73 28.28 3.78
CA PRO A 757 1.67 29.22 3.42
C PRO A 757 1.79 30.64 3.98
N LEU A 758 2.76 30.92 4.86
CA LEU A 758 2.95 32.29 5.39
C LEU A 758 3.26 33.29 4.27
N ASN A 759 3.92 32.84 3.19
CA ASN A 759 4.16 33.68 2.02
C ASN A 759 2.84 34.22 1.44
N SER A 760 1.93 33.31 1.10
CA SER A 760 0.60 33.60 0.55
C SER A 760 -0.30 34.40 1.49
N CYS A 761 -0.06 34.31 2.80
CA CYS A 761 -0.73 35.13 3.81
C CYS A 761 -0.18 36.57 3.85
N ALA A 762 1.14 36.76 3.71
CA ALA A 762 1.78 38.06 3.84
C ALA A 762 1.60 38.95 2.59
N ASP A 763 1.58 38.34 1.41
CA ASP A 763 1.55 39.01 0.10
C ASP A 763 0.43 40.10 -0.01
N PRO A 764 -0.85 39.83 0.33
CA PRO A 764 -1.92 40.85 0.30
C PRO A 764 -1.65 42.11 1.14
N TYR A 765 -1.13 41.92 2.35
CA TYR A 765 -0.89 43.01 3.29
C TYR A 765 0.35 43.82 2.88
N LEU A 766 1.38 43.15 2.36
CA LEU A 766 2.54 43.80 1.78
C LEU A 766 2.14 44.67 0.58
N TYR A 767 1.29 44.17 -0.32
CA TYR A 767 0.77 44.98 -1.42
C TYR A 767 -0.05 46.17 -0.93
N ALA A 768 -0.91 45.97 0.07
CA ALA A 768 -1.76 47.02 0.63
C ALA A 768 -0.97 48.14 1.32
N ILE A 769 0.07 47.81 2.06
CA ILE A 769 0.86 48.78 2.83
C ILE A 769 1.90 49.47 1.93
N LEU A 770 2.57 48.70 1.07
CA LEU A 770 3.75 49.16 0.33
C LEU A 770 3.41 49.81 -1.01
N THR A 771 2.29 49.44 -1.64
CA THR A 771 1.91 49.98 -2.96
C THR A 771 1.00 51.19 -2.82
N SER A 772 1.47 52.38 -3.25
CA SER A 772 0.66 53.61 -3.25
C SER A 772 -0.59 53.49 -4.13
N GLN A 773 -0.43 52.85 -5.29
CA GLN A 773 -1.52 52.65 -6.25
C GLN A 773 -2.66 51.80 -5.67
N TYR A 774 -2.33 50.69 -4.99
CA TYR A 774 -3.35 49.85 -4.35
C TYR A 774 -4.12 50.61 -3.25
N ARG A 775 -3.44 51.49 -2.50
CA ARG A 775 -4.11 52.31 -1.48
C ARG A 775 -5.09 53.31 -2.09
N GLN A 776 -4.73 53.92 -3.21
CA GLN A 776 -5.63 54.82 -3.95
C GLN A 776 -6.86 54.05 -4.47
N ASP A 777 -6.61 52.87 -5.01
CA ASP A 777 -7.63 51.95 -5.52
C ASP A 777 -8.60 51.53 -4.40
N LEU A 778 -8.08 51.09 -3.25
CA LEU A 778 -8.87 50.73 -2.07
C LEU A 778 -9.71 51.90 -1.54
N ILE A 779 -9.12 53.10 -1.43
CA ILE A 779 -9.85 54.30 -0.98
C ILE A 779 -10.98 54.65 -1.96
N THR A 780 -10.73 54.50 -3.26
CA THR A 780 -11.73 54.73 -4.30
C THR A 780 -12.88 53.72 -4.19
N LEU A 781 -12.59 52.44 -3.95
CA LEU A 781 -13.62 51.43 -3.73
C LEU A 781 -14.45 51.70 -2.47
N LEU A 782 -13.79 52.01 -1.34
CA LEU A 782 -14.46 52.34 -0.08
C LEU A 782 -15.40 53.55 -0.23
N SER A 783 -14.99 54.55 -1.02
CA SER A 783 -15.81 55.72 -1.33
C SER A 783 -17.07 55.39 -2.14
N LYS A 784 -16.99 54.42 -3.07
CA LYS A 784 -18.13 53.94 -3.85
C LYS A 784 -19.11 53.13 -3.00
N LEU A 785 -18.60 52.46 -1.96
CA LEU A 785 -19.39 51.72 -0.97
C LEU A 785 -19.96 52.62 0.15
N GLY A 786 -19.79 53.94 0.06
CA GLY A 786 -20.36 54.92 1.00
C GLY A 786 -19.49 55.26 2.21
N PHE A 787 -18.32 54.63 2.38
CA PHE A 787 -17.38 54.93 3.46
C PHE A 787 -16.29 55.93 3.01
N CYS A 788 -15.88 56.89 3.86
CA CYS A 788 -14.77 57.83 3.58
C CYS A 788 -14.93 58.84 2.41
N ARG A 789 -16.14 59.37 2.14
CA ARG A 789 -16.37 60.40 1.10
C ARG A 789 -15.48 61.66 1.23
N GLN A 790 -15.11 62.05 2.45
CA GLN A 790 -14.27 63.23 2.74
C GLN A 790 -12.78 63.07 2.39
N ARG A 791 -12.21 61.85 2.42
CA ARG A 791 -10.77 61.63 2.11
C ARG A 791 -10.46 61.72 0.61
N LEU A 792 -11.45 61.44 -0.24
CA LEU A 792 -11.30 61.48 -1.70
C LEU A 792 -11.16 62.93 -2.22
N LEU A 793 -11.78 63.90 -1.54
CA LEU A 793 -11.64 65.34 -1.85
C LEU A 793 -10.24 65.89 -1.53
N LYS A 794 -9.60 65.42 -0.44
CA LYS A 794 -8.21 65.80 -0.10
C LYS A 794 -7.17 65.28 -1.09
N TYR A 795 -7.42 64.13 -1.73
CA TYR A 795 -6.50 63.57 -2.73
C TYR A 795 -6.65 64.26 -4.10
N LYS A 796 -7.89 64.58 -4.52
CA LYS A 796 -8.15 65.29 -5.79
C LYS A 796 -7.53 66.70 -5.83
N HIS A 797 -7.40 67.36 -4.68
CA HIS A 797 -6.82 68.71 -4.57
C HIS A 797 -5.28 68.73 -4.66
N ARG A 798 -4.61 67.57 -4.60
CA ARG A 798 -3.14 67.48 -4.68
C ARG A 798 -2.62 67.33 -6.12
N ASP A 799 -3.48 66.86 -7.04
CA ASP A 799 -3.16 66.68 -8.47
C ASP A 799 -3.51 67.92 -9.33
N SER A 800 -4.04 68.99 -8.74
CA SER A 800 -4.50 70.20 -9.44
C SER A 800 -3.61 71.44 -9.24
N LEU A 801 -2.36 71.31 -8.77
CA LEU A 801 -1.36 72.38 -8.93
C LEU A 801 -0.61 72.17 -10.26
N PRO A 802 -0.68 73.11 -11.23
CA PRO A 802 0.19 73.07 -12.39
C PRO A 802 1.64 73.24 -11.93
N ALA A 803 2.52 72.36 -12.39
CA ALA A 803 3.96 72.54 -12.28
C ALA A 803 4.36 73.83 -13.01
N THR A 804 4.72 74.88 -12.25
CA THR A 804 5.47 76.01 -12.79
C THR A 804 6.86 75.49 -13.17
N THR A 805 7.11 75.47 -14.47
CA THR A 805 8.36 75.07 -15.11
C THR A 805 9.49 76.01 -14.68
N HIS A 806 10.29 75.64 -13.68
CA HIS A 806 11.58 76.28 -13.41
C HIS A 806 12.63 75.70 -14.36
N TYR A 807 12.78 76.32 -15.54
CA TYR A 807 14.04 76.23 -16.30
C TYR A 807 15.05 77.20 -15.68
N THR A 808 15.99 76.67 -14.91
CA THR A 808 17.21 77.38 -14.51
C THR A 808 18.20 77.37 -15.67
N ILE A 809 18.19 78.41 -16.51
CA ILE A 809 19.35 78.75 -17.33
C ILE A 809 20.34 79.49 -16.42
N ARG A 810 21.35 78.76 -15.91
CA ARG A 810 22.56 79.37 -15.36
C ARG A 810 23.76 78.73 -16.03
N GLY A 811 24.10 79.28 -17.19
CA GLY A 811 25.24 78.83 -17.99
C GLY A 811 25.40 79.61 -19.28
N SER A 812 25.39 80.95 -19.23
CA SER A 812 26.13 81.81 -20.17
C SER A 812 25.99 83.28 -19.76
N ILE A 813 26.86 83.75 -18.86
CA ILE A 813 27.35 85.14 -18.96
C ILE A 813 28.50 85.03 -19.95
N ASP A 814 28.20 85.32 -21.21
CA ASP A 814 29.08 85.96 -22.18
C ASP A 814 28.41 85.91 -23.55
N ARG A 815 27.55 86.91 -23.83
CA ARG A 815 27.51 87.66 -25.09
C ARG A 815 26.25 88.56 -25.20
N HIS A 816 26.54 89.85 -25.32
CA HIS A 816 25.80 90.87 -26.07
C HIS A 816 24.36 91.27 -25.66
N HIS A 817 24.28 92.47 -25.07
CA HIS A 817 23.58 93.65 -25.60
C HIS A 817 22.24 93.45 -26.36
N SER A 818 21.17 94.04 -25.83
CA SER A 818 20.41 95.17 -26.41
C SER A 818 18.87 95.08 -26.31
N LEU A 819 18.26 96.17 -25.80
CA LEU A 819 16.90 96.71 -26.11
C LEU A 819 15.68 95.90 -25.62
N SER A 820 14.58 96.43 -25.08
CA SER A 820 14.07 97.80 -24.91
C SER A 820 12.93 97.79 -23.85
N GLN A 821 12.91 98.82 -23.00
CA GLN A 821 11.81 99.16 -22.09
C GLN A 821 10.63 99.76 -22.87
N LYS A 822 9.46 99.09 -22.92
CA LYS A 822 8.18 99.76 -23.26
C LYS A 822 6.91 98.99 -22.87
N GLY A 823 6.84 98.45 -21.65
CA GLY A 823 5.63 97.76 -21.16
C GLY A 823 5.39 97.87 -19.64
N GLN A 824 6.12 98.75 -18.94
CA GLN A 824 6.19 98.74 -17.48
C GLN A 824 5.50 99.94 -16.80
N SER A 825 4.78 100.78 -17.56
CA SER A 825 4.01 101.92 -17.03
C SER A 825 2.55 101.62 -16.72
N ASP A 826 1.95 100.61 -17.34
CA ASP A 826 0.48 100.45 -17.29
C ASP A 826 0.00 99.46 -16.20
N LEU A 827 0.88 98.58 -15.71
CA LEU A 827 0.53 97.56 -14.71
C LEU A 827 0.57 98.07 -13.26
N ILE A 828 1.23 99.22 -13.02
CA ILE A 828 1.41 99.80 -11.68
C ILE A 828 0.18 100.64 -11.27
N SER A 829 -0.63 101.09 -12.24
CA SER A 829 -1.84 101.89 -12.00
C SER A 829 -3.04 101.06 -11.49
N GLU A 830 -3.15 99.78 -11.85
CA GLU A 830 -4.29 98.94 -11.41
C GLU A 830 -4.04 98.25 -10.07
N THR A 831 -2.79 97.90 -9.77
CA THR A 831 -2.42 97.24 -8.51
C THR A 831 -2.54 98.18 -7.30
N GLN A 832 -2.36 99.49 -7.48
CA GLN A 832 -2.57 100.46 -6.39
C GLN A 832 -4.05 100.77 -6.09
N LYS A 833 -4.97 100.46 -7.02
CA LYS A 833 -6.42 100.64 -6.79
C LYS A 833 -7.05 99.48 -6.01
N MET A 834 -6.51 98.27 -6.14
CA MET A 834 -7.08 97.07 -5.51
C MET A 834 -6.63 96.88 -4.04
N ILE A 835 -5.53 97.49 -3.62
CA ILE A 835 -5.06 97.44 -2.21
C ILE A 835 -5.92 98.34 -1.29
N LYS A 836 -6.79 99.21 -1.85
CA LYS A 836 -7.60 100.17 -1.07
C LYS A 836 -8.93 99.60 -0.55
N ASN A 837 -9.36 98.41 -0.97
CA ASN A 837 -10.72 97.91 -0.74
C ASN A 837 -10.83 96.68 0.19
N ASP A 838 -9.75 96.18 0.78
CA ASP A 838 -9.74 95.25 1.93
C ASP A 838 -10.80 94.10 1.92
N GLU A 839 -10.98 93.40 0.79
CA GLU A 839 -11.82 92.20 0.73
C GLU A 839 -10.98 90.93 0.88
N ALA A 840 -11.30 90.15 1.92
CA ALA A 840 -10.66 88.88 2.24
C ALA A 840 -11.08 87.76 1.26
N TYR A 841 -10.08 86.99 0.84
CA TYR A 841 -10.14 85.91 -0.14
C TYR A 841 -10.91 84.69 0.38
N VAL A 842 -11.80 84.11 -0.44
CA VAL A 842 -12.18 82.68 -0.37
C VAL A 842 -11.69 82.00 -1.64
#